data_AF-A0A9D2L217-F1
#
_entry.id   AF-A0A9D2L217-F1
#
_cell.length_a   1.000
_cell.length_b   1.000
_cell.length_c   1.000
_cell.angle_alpha   90.00
_cell.angle_beta   90.00
_cell.angle_gamma   90.00
#
_symmetry.space_group_name_H-M   'P 1'
#
loop_
_entity.id
_entity.type
_entity.pdbx_description
1 polymer ?
#
loop_
_entity_poly.entity_id
_entity_poly.type
_entity_poly.pdbx_seq_one_letter_code
_entity_poly.pdbx_strand_id
1 'polypeptide(L)'
;MSTVRQRLFVCLIAIVMVFGVVVSAAPNIAYAESGELNYDKTSVMDDLTSSTVNGQPFDVKDYPYDEDSQAQIVNFVEYCYSYKGNMQSNYGLYVYVYNPQGLNISTNSKSNKIQMAVSYDSEGKPNNYAKFDLQFLSKSENSDYKNLFYKFKVVDREINGTTFKDRVNSNERRYDVSGIELVTYGANNATEYPVNGTYKFTGYAAGYGPDAGAKSTLESSVEYLETITLDVKHTFYRTQTSSKGAGYQNQLDTVYFAVPQRFFDTYGKLQRIKAEWYEYKTKDIVVTSNQEFYDQAYPHIGELFGYNHNDSVLSLGQQAGDGGGGMMVAKWGWNLGNNYLHVPADALYYLFKVDNIEEYDPYADIVSIGGVESNALYEYIRNYNKTFDNGTLPIKDGTISADLFADDIDDYRRMDTEFGKIQQGYSYYDFDADVDLQKLTSWQETDPSFWDNWVNWGLWDTIFGGIPEEESKTISPIYIVQESDLDGNDNEVADRLLINANDVQALRDYFKDATTVSSKDDEKKQVVLFRFATTDYYSAAVDIMELRTILPDKHTSGQAYRAWESVFFDFDIIQLTFNRDGVYTVIPVVSSPMDIVNAITPPVQMPSEWEWWQILLAIVLIVLLIIILFPILPYILKFLFWLICLPFRAIAALFKGIDNRRKRKTVTKAQKEPAVKHTQKPPDDVDGLEV
;
A
#
# COMPACT_ATOMS: atom_id res chain seq x y z
N MET A 1 -44.99 44.53 -29.08
CA MET A 1 -44.49 43.72 -30.21
C MET A 1 -43.07 43.33 -29.89
N SER A 2 -42.63 42.09 -29.86
CA SER A 2 -43.27 40.77 -29.74
C SER A 2 -42.08 39.82 -29.88
N THR A 3 -41.79 39.08 -28.81
CA THR A 3 -41.38 37.67 -28.84
C THR A 3 -40.50 37.23 -30.02
N VAL A 4 -39.19 37.05 -29.80
CA VAL A 4 -38.41 35.82 -30.06
C VAL A 4 -37.01 36.05 -29.43
N ARG A 5 -36.88 35.90 -28.12
CA ARG A 5 -35.59 35.82 -27.40
C ARG A 5 -35.76 34.85 -26.23
N GLN A 6 -36.04 33.61 -26.57
CA GLN A 6 -36.11 32.44 -25.69
C GLN A 6 -36.36 31.25 -26.62
N ARG A 7 -35.29 30.52 -26.97
CA ARG A 7 -35.24 29.15 -27.54
C ARG A 7 -33.95 29.01 -28.34
N LEU A 8 -33.06 28.14 -27.82
CA LEU A 8 -31.92 27.44 -28.44
C LEU A 8 -30.69 27.43 -27.53
N PHE A 9 -30.87 26.95 -26.30
CA PHE A 9 -29.78 26.39 -25.48
C PHE A 9 -30.34 25.16 -24.73
N VAL A 10 -30.98 24.28 -25.48
CA VAL A 10 -31.40 22.92 -25.08
C VAL A 10 -31.37 22.15 -26.39
N CYS A 11 -30.28 21.42 -26.65
CA CYS A 11 -30.15 20.33 -27.63
C CYS A 11 -28.67 19.98 -27.77
N LEU A 12 -28.12 19.21 -26.82
CA LEU A 12 -27.25 18.05 -27.11
C LEU A 12 -27.02 17.23 -25.84
N ILE A 13 -28.07 16.55 -25.36
CA ILE A 13 -27.91 15.28 -24.65
C ILE A 13 -28.83 14.33 -25.42
N ALA A 14 -28.27 13.69 -26.42
CA ALA A 14 -28.92 12.65 -27.20
C ALA A 14 -27.89 11.59 -27.57
N ILE A 15 -27.29 11.00 -26.54
CA ILE A 15 -26.91 9.59 -26.65
C ILE A 15 -28.09 8.83 -26.05
N VAL A 16 -28.62 7.92 -26.85
CA VAL A 16 -29.65 6.95 -26.48
C VAL A 16 -29.07 6.04 -25.40
N MET A 17 -29.06 6.50 -24.15
CA MET A 17 -29.10 5.60 -23.00
C MET A 17 -30.57 5.28 -22.81
N VAL A 18 -30.94 4.02 -23.05
CA VAL A 18 -32.25 3.50 -22.67
C VAL A 18 -32.35 3.72 -21.16
N PHE A 19 -33.09 4.75 -20.76
CA PHE A 19 -33.42 5.00 -19.37
C PHE A 19 -33.91 3.68 -18.77
N GLY A 20 -33.23 3.21 -17.72
CA GLY A 20 -33.53 1.96 -17.05
C GLY A 20 -35.04 1.81 -16.89
N VAL A 21 -35.59 0.79 -17.52
CA VAL A 21 -37.03 0.64 -17.50
C VAL A 21 -37.45 0.37 -16.07
N VAL A 22 -38.34 1.19 -15.54
CA VAL A 22 -39.00 0.86 -14.30
C VAL A 22 -39.98 -0.26 -14.60
N VAL A 23 -39.55 -1.47 -14.24
CA VAL A 23 -40.33 -2.66 -14.43
C VAL A 23 -41.12 -2.92 -13.14
N SER A 24 -42.44 -2.78 -13.21
CA SER A 24 -43.33 -3.16 -12.11
C SER A 24 -43.46 -4.69 -12.08
N ALA A 25 -42.48 -5.36 -11.46
CA ALA A 25 -42.56 -6.79 -11.19
C ALA A 25 -43.44 -7.02 -9.96
N ALA A 26 -44.69 -7.42 -10.17
CA ALA A 26 -45.52 -7.98 -9.10
C ALA A 26 -45.42 -9.51 -9.20
N PRO A 27 -44.59 -10.18 -8.38
CA PRO A 27 -44.51 -11.62 -8.42
C PRO A 27 -45.87 -12.22 -8.00
N ASN A 28 -46.34 -13.24 -8.71
CA ASN A 28 -47.51 -14.03 -8.33
C ASN A 28 -47.14 -14.95 -7.15
N ILE A 29 -46.90 -14.40 -5.96
CA ILE A 29 -46.62 -15.21 -4.76
C ILE A 29 -47.73 -14.95 -3.74
N ALA A 30 -48.40 -16.04 -3.37
CA ALA A 30 -49.28 -16.04 -2.21
C ALA A 30 -48.47 -15.69 -0.96
N TYR A 31 -48.80 -14.58 -0.31
CA TYR A 31 -48.21 -14.18 0.96
C TYR A 31 -48.59 -15.19 2.05
N ALA A 32 -47.63 -15.95 2.56
CA ALA A 32 -47.78 -16.69 3.81
C ALA A 32 -46.45 -17.08 4.47
N GLU A 33 -46.24 -16.54 5.67
CA GLU A 33 -45.93 -17.28 6.91
C GLU A 33 -44.53 -17.85 7.19
N SER A 34 -43.60 -17.95 6.23
CA SER A 34 -42.20 -18.29 6.53
C SER A 34 -41.35 -17.02 6.64
N GLY A 35 -40.65 -16.79 7.75
CA GLY A 35 -39.78 -15.63 7.97
C GLY A 35 -38.56 -15.49 7.03
N GLU A 36 -38.60 -16.08 5.83
CA GLU A 36 -37.60 -15.96 4.76
C GLU A 36 -38.13 -15.04 3.65
N LEU A 37 -37.23 -14.25 3.02
CA LEU A 37 -37.54 -13.41 1.88
C LEU A 37 -37.94 -14.26 0.66
N ASN A 38 -39.23 -14.30 0.33
CA ASN A 38 -39.72 -15.04 -0.83
C ASN A 38 -39.20 -14.47 -2.17
N TYR A 39 -38.91 -13.17 -2.24
CA TYR A 39 -38.40 -12.53 -3.46
C TYR A 39 -36.97 -12.95 -3.81
N ASP A 40 -36.16 -13.36 -2.83
CA ASP A 40 -34.79 -13.84 -3.08
C ASP A 40 -34.80 -15.13 -3.92
N LYS A 41 -35.91 -15.88 -3.91
CA LYS A 41 -36.02 -17.21 -4.55
C LYS A 41 -36.66 -17.18 -5.94
N THR A 42 -37.22 -16.05 -6.39
CA THR A 42 -37.81 -15.98 -7.73
C THR A 42 -36.74 -15.88 -8.82
N SER A 43 -37.01 -16.54 -9.94
CA SER A 43 -36.16 -16.51 -11.13
C SER A 43 -36.16 -15.13 -11.78
N VAL A 44 -35.00 -14.71 -12.29
CA VAL A 44 -34.86 -13.47 -13.07
C VAL A 44 -35.86 -13.41 -14.23
N MET A 45 -36.10 -14.55 -14.88
CA MET A 45 -37.01 -14.61 -16.04
C MET A 45 -38.48 -14.56 -15.62
N ASP A 46 -38.84 -15.18 -14.50
CA ASP A 46 -40.23 -15.13 -14.00
C ASP A 46 -40.58 -13.71 -13.57
N ASP A 47 -39.66 -13.03 -12.90
CA ASP A 47 -39.82 -11.64 -12.49
C ASP A 47 -39.93 -10.71 -13.70
N LEU A 48 -39.02 -10.82 -14.68
CA LEU A 48 -39.05 -9.96 -15.86
C LEU A 48 -40.28 -10.25 -16.73
N THR A 49 -40.62 -11.50 -17.03
CA THR A 49 -41.76 -11.81 -17.93
C THR A 49 -43.14 -11.58 -17.31
N SER A 50 -43.24 -11.54 -15.98
CA SER A 50 -44.49 -11.18 -15.27
C SER A 50 -44.72 -9.67 -15.14
N SER A 51 -43.79 -8.87 -15.64
CA SER A 51 -43.73 -7.44 -15.38
C SER A 51 -44.15 -6.57 -16.57
N THR A 52 -44.29 -5.27 -16.31
CA THR A 52 -44.55 -4.29 -17.37
C THR A 52 -43.50 -3.19 -17.42
N VAL A 53 -43.12 -2.84 -18.64
CA VAL A 53 -42.21 -1.80 -19.11
C VAL A 53 -43.07 -0.68 -19.71
N ASN A 54 -43.16 0.48 -19.07
CA ASN A 54 -44.01 1.60 -19.56
C ASN A 54 -45.47 1.19 -19.88
N GLY A 55 -46.03 0.27 -19.08
CA GLY A 55 -47.39 -0.26 -19.26
C GLY A 55 -47.52 -1.33 -20.36
N GLN A 56 -46.45 -1.71 -21.05
CA GLN A 56 -46.40 -2.88 -21.95
C GLN A 56 -45.77 -4.07 -21.23
N PRO A 57 -46.22 -5.32 -21.47
CA PRO A 57 -45.52 -6.50 -20.95
C PRO A 57 -44.05 -6.50 -21.40
N PHE A 58 -43.14 -6.92 -20.52
CA PHE A 58 -41.75 -7.13 -20.89
C PHE A 58 -41.64 -8.18 -22.01
N ASP A 59 -41.00 -7.83 -23.13
CA ASP A 59 -40.68 -8.77 -24.21
C ASP A 59 -39.17 -9.02 -24.23
N VAL A 60 -38.77 -10.27 -24.04
CA VAL A 60 -37.37 -10.71 -24.07
C VAL A 60 -36.72 -10.37 -25.43
N LYS A 61 -37.51 -10.30 -26.50
CA LYS A 61 -37.02 -9.98 -27.85
C LYS A 61 -36.48 -8.56 -28.00
N ASP A 62 -36.83 -7.65 -27.09
CA ASP A 62 -36.32 -6.28 -27.09
C ASP A 62 -34.86 -6.21 -26.57
N TYR A 63 -34.34 -7.32 -26.06
CA TYR A 63 -33.03 -7.45 -25.43
C TYR A 63 -32.21 -8.55 -26.11
N PRO A 64 -31.78 -8.40 -27.37
CA PRO A 64 -31.00 -9.42 -28.09
C PRO A 64 -29.58 -9.56 -27.53
N TYR A 65 -28.82 -10.57 -27.99
CA TYR A 65 -27.36 -10.50 -27.84
C TYR A 65 -26.80 -9.43 -28.76
N ASP A 66 -25.74 -8.77 -28.30
CA ASP A 66 -25.00 -7.76 -29.05
C ASP A 66 -23.59 -7.69 -28.47
N GLU A 67 -22.58 -7.91 -29.32
CA GLU A 67 -21.17 -7.93 -28.93
C GLU A 67 -20.62 -6.53 -28.65
N ASP A 68 -21.23 -5.49 -29.21
CA ASP A 68 -20.79 -4.10 -29.09
C ASP A 68 -21.49 -3.36 -27.94
N SER A 69 -22.61 -3.89 -27.44
CA SER A 69 -23.37 -3.29 -26.35
C SER A 69 -22.83 -3.69 -24.98
N GLN A 70 -22.80 -2.74 -24.05
CA GLN A 70 -22.35 -2.99 -22.67
C GLN A 70 -23.47 -3.49 -21.75
N ALA A 71 -23.10 -4.11 -20.63
CA ALA A 71 -24.05 -4.49 -19.59
C ALA A 71 -24.77 -3.25 -19.02
N GLN A 72 -26.05 -3.40 -18.71
CA GLN A 72 -26.89 -2.31 -18.21
C GLN A 72 -27.92 -2.80 -17.21
N ILE A 73 -28.33 -1.93 -16.28
CA ILE A 73 -29.46 -2.21 -15.40
C ILE A 73 -30.77 -2.03 -16.16
N VAL A 74 -31.54 -3.11 -16.28
CA VAL A 74 -32.88 -3.10 -16.89
C VAL A 74 -33.99 -2.90 -15.87
N ASN A 75 -33.71 -3.15 -14.59
CA ASN A 75 -34.65 -2.82 -13.52
C ASN A 75 -33.95 -2.67 -12.17
N PHE A 76 -34.43 -1.74 -11.36
CA PHE A 76 -34.09 -1.57 -9.95
C PHE A 76 -35.39 -1.70 -9.15
N VAL A 77 -35.43 -2.62 -8.18
CA VAL A 77 -36.65 -2.97 -7.46
C VAL A 77 -36.48 -2.70 -5.98
N GLU A 78 -37.44 -1.96 -5.42
CA GLU A 78 -37.70 -1.90 -4.00
C GLU A 78 -38.76 -2.94 -3.62
N TYR A 79 -38.39 -3.86 -2.74
CA TYR A 79 -39.31 -4.88 -2.24
C TYR A 79 -39.74 -4.56 -0.81
N CYS A 80 -41.06 -4.51 -0.59
CA CYS A 80 -41.69 -4.57 0.73
C CYS A 80 -41.20 -3.56 1.78
N TYR A 81 -40.86 -2.33 1.37
CA TYR A 81 -40.65 -1.25 2.32
C TYR A 81 -41.90 -1.06 3.20
N SER A 82 -41.69 -0.89 4.52
CA SER A 82 -42.75 -0.46 5.43
C SER A 82 -42.21 0.49 6.50
N TYR A 83 -43.03 1.49 6.81
CA TYR A 83 -42.82 2.38 7.94
C TYR A 83 -43.09 1.67 9.29
N LYS A 84 -43.73 0.48 9.27
CA LYS A 84 -44.04 -0.31 10.46
C LYS A 84 -42.85 -1.19 10.82
N GLY A 85 -42.23 -0.95 11.99
CA GLY A 85 -41.02 -1.66 12.44
C GLY A 85 -41.11 -3.19 12.39
N ASN A 86 -42.27 -3.77 12.73
CA ASN A 86 -42.51 -5.21 12.73
C ASN A 86 -42.67 -5.83 11.32
N MET A 87 -42.70 -5.02 10.26
CA MET A 87 -42.85 -5.46 8.86
C MET A 87 -41.61 -5.17 8.01
N GLN A 88 -40.51 -4.73 8.64
CA GLN A 88 -39.28 -4.33 7.95
C GLN A 88 -38.35 -5.50 7.60
N SER A 89 -38.59 -6.70 8.12
CA SER A 89 -37.75 -7.88 7.84
C SER A 89 -37.72 -8.27 6.36
N ASN A 90 -38.75 -7.87 5.61
CA ASN A 90 -38.90 -8.20 4.20
C ASN A 90 -38.39 -7.09 3.26
N TYR A 91 -37.88 -5.99 3.80
CA TYR A 91 -37.38 -4.89 2.98
C TYR A 91 -36.07 -5.28 2.30
N GLY A 92 -35.98 -5.06 0.99
CA GLY A 92 -34.79 -5.35 0.21
C GLY A 92 -34.75 -4.60 -1.11
N LEU A 93 -33.54 -4.44 -1.66
CA LEU A 93 -33.28 -3.82 -2.95
C LEU A 93 -32.69 -4.86 -3.90
N TYR A 94 -33.16 -4.85 -5.15
CA TYR A 94 -32.78 -5.84 -6.15
C TYR A 94 -32.47 -5.16 -7.48
N VAL A 95 -31.51 -5.73 -8.19
CA VAL A 95 -31.01 -5.19 -9.45
C VAL A 95 -31.07 -6.27 -10.52
N TYR A 96 -31.61 -5.91 -11.67
CA TYR A 96 -31.72 -6.77 -12.84
C TYR A 96 -30.78 -6.23 -13.91
N VAL A 97 -29.82 -7.06 -14.30
CA VAL A 97 -28.80 -6.71 -15.29
C VAL A 97 -29.13 -7.41 -16.59
N TYR A 98 -29.10 -6.66 -17.69
CA TYR A 98 -29.03 -7.18 -19.05
C TYR A 98 -27.59 -7.13 -19.53
N ASN A 99 -27.11 -8.27 -20.00
CA ASN A 99 -25.75 -8.54 -20.41
C ASN A 99 -25.74 -8.95 -21.90
N PRO A 100 -25.88 -7.98 -22.83
CA PRO A 100 -25.98 -8.24 -24.26
C PRO A 100 -24.80 -9.04 -24.84
N GLN A 101 -23.60 -8.87 -24.29
CA GLN A 101 -22.42 -9.61 -24.70
C GLN A 101 -22.43 -11.09 -24.28
N GLY A 102 -23.38 -11.50 -23.43
CA GLY A 102 -23.47 -12.88 -22.94
C GLY A 102 -22.27 -13.30 -22.08
N LEU A 103 -21.51 -12.33 -21.54
CA LEU A 103 -20.38 -12.58 -20.66
C LEU A 103 -20.76 -13.49 -19.48
N ASN A 104 -19.87 -14.41 -19.13
CA ASN A 104 -20.08 -15.27 -17.97
C ASN A 104 -19.70 -14.51 -16.69
N ILE A 105 -20.65 -13.78 -16.12
CA ILE A 105 -20.44 -13.01 -14.90
C ILE A 105 -20.30 -13.98 -13.72
N SER A 106 -19.27 -13.75 -12.90
CA SER A 106 -19.01 -14.51 -11.68
C SER A 106 -20.17 -14.35 -10.71
N THR A 107 -20.73 -15.48 -10.25
CA THR A 107 -21.90 -15.48 -9.36
C THR A 107 -21.52 -15.55 -7.88
N ASN A 108 -20.24 -15.74 -7.58
CA ASN A 108 -19.69 -15.85 -6.23
C ASN A 108 -18.65 -14.76 -5.91
N SER A 109 -18.31 -13.90 -6.88
CA SER A 109 -17.30 -12.87 -6.64
C SER A 109 -17.79 -11.80 -5.67
N LYS A 110 -16.95 -11.48 -4.70
CA LYS A 110 -17.16 -10.38 -3.74
C LYS A 110 -16.87 -8.99 -4.33
N SER A 111 -16.29 -8.95 -5.53
CA SER A 111 -16.02 -7.70 -6.26
C SER A 111 -17.19 -7.28 -7.16
N ASN A 112 -18.30 -8.04 -7.18
CA ASN A 112 -19.55 -7.54 -7.76
C ASN A 112 -20.21 -6.55 -6.79
N LYS A 113 -20.33 -5.30 -7.19
CA LYS A 113 -20.80 -4.22 -6.32
C LYS A 113 -21.72 -3.25 -7.06
N ILE A 114 -22.46 -2.46 -6.30
CA ILE A 114 -23.26 -1.34 -6.81
C ILE A 114 -22.95 -0.09 -6.00
N GLN A 115 -22.74 1.04 -6.70
CA GLN A 115 -22.46 2.31 -6.06
C GLN A 115 -23.74 3.12 -5.87
N MET A 116 -24.00 3.53 -4.62
CA MET A 116 -25.23 4.24 -4.25
C MET A 116 -24.94 5.43 -3.34
N ALA A 117 -25.79 6.46 -3.42
CA ALA A 117 -25.76 7.55 -2.44
C ALA A 117 -26.14 7.03 -1.04
N VAL A 118 -25.44 7.53 -0.02
CA VAL A 118 -25.63 7.15 1.39
C VAL A 118 -26.01 8.32 2.28
N SER A 119 -25.89 9.55 1.78
CA SER A 119 -26.40 10.74 2.45
C SER A 119 -26.76 11.85 1.46
N TYR A 120 -27.58 12.77 1.95
CA TYR A 120 -28.10 13.90 1.20
C TYR A 120 -27.92 15.19 2.01
N ASP A 121 -27.70 16.31 1.31
CA ASP A 121 -27.63 17.63 1.93
C ASP A 121 -29.03 18.18 2.26
N SER A 122 -29.09 19.40 2.82
CA SER A 122 -30.35 20.06 3.15
C SER A 122 -31.24 20.41 1.95
N GLU A 123 -30.68 20.41 0.74
CA GLU A 123 -31.42 20.63 -0.52
C GLU A 123 -31.90 19.30 -1.13
N GLY A 124 -31.57 18.17 -0.51
CA GLY A 124 -31.90 16.84 -1.01
C GLY A 124 -31.01 16.38 -2.16
N LYS A 125 -29.81 16.98 -2.34
CA LYS A 125 -28.81 16.49 -3.30
C LYS A 125 -27.91 15.45 -2.64
N PRO A 126 -27.53 14.37 -3.35
CA PRO A 126 -26.53 13.43 -2.85
C PRO A 126 -25.24 14.15 -2.47
N ASN A 127 -24.70 13.85 -1.29
CA ASN A 127 -23.44 14.43 -0.81
C ASN A 127 -22.43 13.38 -0.32
N ASN A 128 -22.75 12.09 -0.45
CA ASN A 128 -21.82 11.00 -0.16
C ASN A 128 -22.28 9.72 -0.86
N TYR A 129 -21.34 8.94 -1.38
CA TYR A 129 -21.55 7.66 -2.06
C TYR A 129 -20.74 6.55 -1.41
N ALA A 130 -21.23 5.32 -1.52
CA ALA A 130 -20.52 4.11 -1.12
C ALA A 130 -20.92 2.93 -2.01
N LYS A 131 -20.05 1.93 -2.07
CA LYS A 131 -20.33 0.66 -2.74
C LYS A 131 -20.96 -0.35 -1.79
N PHE A 132 -21.86 -1.17 -2.33
CA PHE A 132 -22.55 -2.25 -1.65
C PHE A 132 -22.33 -3.55 -2.41
N ASP A 133 -22.12 -4.65 -1.69
CA ASP A 133 -21.92 -5.95 -2.31
C ASP A 133 -23.21 -6.44 -2.98
N LEU A 134 -23.06 -7.14 -4.10
CA LEU A 134 -24.15 -7.78 -4.82
C LEU A 134 -24.19 -9.29 -4.52
N GLN A 135 -25.28 -9.73 -3.92
CA GLN A 135 -25.57 -11.15 -3.75
C GLN A 135 -26.27 -11.67 -5.00
N PHE A 136 -25.66 -12.61 -5.70
CA PHE A 136 -26.28 -13.31 -6.83
C PHE A 136 -27.51 -14.12 -6.38
N LEU A 137 -28.59 -14.04 -7.15
CA LEU A 137 -29.82 -14.81 -6.91
C LEU A 137 -30.18 -15.73 -8.08
N SER A 138 -30.18 -15.21 -9.31
CA SER A 138 -30.64 -15.94 -10.49
C SER A 138 -30.02 -15.38 -11.77
N LYS A 139 -29.87 -16.23 -12.79
CA LYS A 139 -29.58 -15.80 -14.16
C LYS A 139 -30.41 -16.58 -15.17
N SER A 140 -30.51 -16.06 -16.39
CA SER A 140 -31.14 -16.77 -17.49
C SER A 140 -30.26 -17.94 -17.95
N GLU A 141 -30.84 -19.16 -17.93
CA GLU A 141 -30.12 -20.42 -18.24
C GLU A 141 -30.63 -21.11 -19.52
N ASN A 142 -31.77 -20.68 -20.07
CA ASN A 142 -32.29 -21.21 -21.34
C ASN A 142 -31.24 -20.96 -22.44
N SER A 143 -31.00 -21.94 -23.32
CA SER A 143 -30.02 -21.83 -24.41
C SER A 143 -30.18 -20.59 -25.27
N ASP A 144 -31.42 -20.13 -25.48
CA ASP A 144 -31.72 -18.98 -26.35
C ASP A 144 -31.37 -17.65 -25.68
N TYR A 145 -31.20 -17.64 -24.34
CA TYR A 145 -31.00 -16.43 -23.52
C TYR A 145 -29.95 -16.62 -22.41
N LYS A 146 -29.08 -17.61 -22.53
CA LYS A 146 -28.08 -17.97 -21.51
C LYS A 146 -27.18 -16.78 -21.16
N ASN A 147 -27.02 -16.48 -19.87
CA ASN A 147 -26.22 -15.38 -19.34
C ASN A 147 -26.68 -13.97 -19.81
N LEU A 148 -27.86 -13.84 -20.40
CA LEU A 148 -28.37 -12.57 -20.90
C LEU A 148 -28.94 -11.69 -19.79
N PHE A 149 -29.53 -12.30 -18.76
CA PHE A 149 -30.09 -11.60 -17.61
C PHE A 149 -29.57 -12.15 -16.30
N TYR A 150 -29.29 -11.25 -15.36
CA TYR A 150 -28.92 -11.57 -13.99
C TYR A 150 -29.79 -10.81 -13.00
N LYS A 151 -30.05 -11.43 -11.86
CA LYS A 151 -30.71 -10.83 -10.71
C LYS A 151 -29.77 -10.89 -9.52
N PHE A 152 -29.55 -9.72 -8.94
CA PHE A 152 -28.79 -9.55 -7.71
C PHE A 152 -29.65 -8.90 -6.64
N LYS A 153 -29.34 -9.21 -5.38
CA LYS A 153 -29.79 -8.46 -4.22
C LYS A 153 -28.67 -7.54 -3.76
N VAL A 154 -29.01 -6.31 -3.44
CA VAL A 154 -28.06 -5.38 -2.81
C VAL A 154 -27.95 -5.73 -1.33
N VAL A 155 -26.75 -6.05 -0.88
CA VAL A 155 -26.50 -6.41 0.52
C VAL A 155 -26.41 -5.13 1.34
N ASP A 156 -27.38 -4.92 2.22
CA ASP A 156 -27.36 -3.79 3.14
C ASP A 156 -26.22 -3.93 4.15
N ARG A 157 -25.58 -2.81 4.47
CA ARG A 157 -24.59 -2.68 5.53
C ARG A 157 -24.78 -1.36 6.26
N GLU A 158 -24.49 -1.39 7.55
CA GLU A 158 -24.54 -0.19 8.36
C GLU A 158 -23.46 0.81 7.90
N ILE A 159 -23.87 2.06 7.71
CA ILE A 159 -22.97 3.18 7.40
C ILE A 159 -23.42 4.33 8.30
N ASN A 160 -22.52 4.83 9.13
CA ASN A 160 -22.80 5.88 10.12
C ASN A 160 -24.04 5.60 10.99
N GLY A 161 -24.20 4.35 11.46
CA GLY A 161 -25.33 3.99 12.33
C GLY A 161 -26.68 3.79 11.62
N THR A 162 -26.72 3.86 10.29
CA THR A 162 -27.96 3.77 9.51
C THR A 162 -27.94 2.59 8.55
N THR A 163 -29.10 2.01 8.26
CA THR A 163 -29.35 1.00 7.21
C THR A 163 -30.17 1.61 6.07
N PHE A 164 -30.44 0.88 4.98
CA PHE A 164 -31.22 1.43 3.86
C PHE A 164 -32.54 2.08 4.28
N LYS A 165 -33.26 1.46 5.22
CA LYS A 165 -34.58 1.95 5.65
C LYS A 165 -34.50 3.28 6.40
N ASP A 166 -33.37 3.53 7.06
CA ASP A 166 -33.15 4.72 7.87
C ASP A 166 -32.72 5.91 7.01
N ARG A 167 -32.20 5.64 5.80
CA ARG A 167 -31.72 6.64 4.83
C ARG A 167 -32.80 7.14 3.87
N VAL A 168 -33.98 6.54 3.88
CA VAL A 168 -35.08 6.88 2.95
C VAL A 168 -36.25 7.57 3.63
N ASN A 169 -36.97 8.42 2.89
CA ASN A 169 -38.20 9.05 3.36
C ASN A 169 -39.40 8.14 3.08
N SER A 170 -40.26 7.92 4.09
CA SER A 170 -41.41 7.00 3.95
C SER A 170 -42.40 7.37 2.84
N ASN A 171 -42.51 8.66 2.52
CA ASN A 171 -43.43 9.16 1.50
C ASN A 171 -42.87 9.01 0.08
N GLU A 172 -41.56 9.14 -0.08
CA GLU A 172 -40.85 8.97 -1.34
C GLU A 172 -39.44 8.47 -1.04
N ARG A 173 -39.14 7.24 -1.45
CA ARG A 173 -37.88 6.57 -1.16
C ARG A 173 -37.00 6.71 -2.39
N ARG A 174 -35.82 7.28 -2.20
CA ARG A 174 -34.91 7.66 -3.26
C ARG A 174 -33.63 6.86 -3.15
N TYR A 175 -33.13 6.42 -4.30
CA TYR A 175 -31.85 5.71 -4.46
C TYR A 175 -31.13 6.27 -5.67
N ASP A 176 -29.99 6.91 -5.46
CA ASP A 176 -29.14 7.44 -6.54
C ASP A 176 -28.02 6.43 -6.81
N VAL A 177 -28.01 5.86 -8.00
CA VAL A 177 -27.11 4.78 -8.42
C VAL A 177 -26.28 5.25 -9.60
N SER A 178 -24.95 5.32 -9.41
CA SER A 178 -24.04 5.78 -10.47
C SER A 178 -23.57 4.64 -11.37
N GLY A 179 -23.22 3.50 -10.79
CA GLY A 179 -22.58 2.40 -11.52
C GLY A 179 -22.76 1.04 -10.85
N ILE A 180 -22.47 0.00 -11.62
CA ILE A 180 -22.48 -1.40 -11.20
C ILE A 180 -21.18 -2.08 -11.66
N GLU A 181 -20.50 -2.73 -10.73
CA GLU A 181 -19.29 -3.50 -10.97
C GLU A 181 -19.62 -4.97 -11.12
N LEU A 182 -19.15 -5.57 -12.21
CA LEU A 182 -19.36 -6.99 -12.50
C LEU A 182 -18.04 -7.65 -12.90
N VAL A 183 -17.73 -8.78 -12.26
CA VAL A 183 -16.55 -9.59 -12.57
C VAL A 183 -16.92 -10.61 -13.62
N THR A 184 -16.27 -10.55 -14.79
CA THR A 184 -16.35 -11.65 -15.77
C THR A 184 -15.43 -12.79 -15.31
N TYR A 185 -15.89 -14.04 -15.45
CA TYR A 185 -15.09 -15.21 -15.07
C TYR A 185 -13.71 -15.21 -15.74
N GLY A 186 -12.65 -15.31 -14.93
CA GLY A 186 -11.26 -15.27 -15.38
C GLY A 186 -10.64 -13.87 -15.46
N ALA A 187 -11.42 -12.80 -15.26
CA ALA A 187 -10.89 -11.45 -15.12
C ALA A 187 -10.29 -11.24 -13.71
N ASN A 188 -9.27 -10.39 -13.63
CA ASN A 188 -8.60 -10.07 -12.37
C ASN A 188 -9.34 -9.01 -11.54
N ASN A 189 -10.02 -8.09 -12.24
CA ASN A 189 -10.77 -6.98 -11.67
C ASN A 189 -12.20 -6.98 -12.21
N ALA A 190 -13.09 -6.29 -11.50
CA ALA A 190 -14.42 -6.01 -12.02
C ALA A 190 -14.35 -4.96 -13.15
N THR A 191 -15.34 -4.99 -14.04
CA THR A 191 -15.62 -3.88 -14.96
C THR A 191 -16.79 -3.09 -14.40
N GLU A 192 -16.65 -1.78 -14.29
CA GLU A 192 -17.78 -0.92 -13.90
C GLU A 192 -18.56 -0.44 -15.13
N TYR A 193 -19.88 -0.58 -15.04
CA TYR A 193 -20.83 -0.14 -16.06
C TYR A 193 -21.68 1.01 -15.52
N PRO A 194 -21.87 2.09 -16.30
CA PRO A 194 -22.66 3.23 -15.86
C PRO A 194 -24.14 2.86 -15.73
N VAL A 195 -24.77 3.34 -14.65
CA VAL A 195 -26.21 3.24 -14.39
C VAL A 195 -26.85 4.62 -14.54
N ASN A 196 -26.24 5.64 -13.94
CA ASN A 196 -26.66 7.04 -14.06
C ASN A 196 -28.15 7.28 -13.71
N GLY A 197 -28.67 6.60 -12.68
CA GLY A 197 -30.09 6.56 -12.35
C GLY A 197 -30.43 7.05 -10.95
N THR A 198 -31.42 7.94 -10.85
CA THR A 198 -32.09 8.27 -9.59
C THR A 198 -33.45 7.57 -9.55
N TYR A 199 -33.56 6.50 -8.77
CA TYR A 199 -34.79 5.73 -8.61
C TYR A 199 -35.61 6.27 -7.45
N LYS A 200 -36.89 6.56 -7.72
CA LYS A 200 -37.85 7.03 -6.71
C LYS A 200 -39.01 6.05 -6.61
N PHE A 201 -39.40 5.74 -5.39
CA PHE A 201 -40.51 4.84 -5.07
C PHE A 201 -41.51 5.55 -4.16
N THR A 202 -42.79 5.49 -4.51
CA THR A 202 -43.89 6.02 -3.69
C THR A 202 -44.94 4.94 -3.45
N GLY A 203 -45.81 5.14 -2.46
CA GLY A 203 -46.78 4.12 -2.07
C GLY A 203 -46.13 2.87 -1.47
N TYR A 204 -46.86 1.74 -1.45
CA TYR A 204 -46.46 0.53 -0.75
C TYR A 204 -46.85 -0.74 -1.52
N ALA A 205 -46.04 -1.79 -1.37
CA ALA A 205 -46.43 -3.14 -1.76
C ALA A 205 -47.70 -3.58 -1.00
N ALA A 206 -48.48 -4.48 -1.62
CA ALA A 206 -49.71 -4.99 -1.02
C ALA A 206 -49.46 -5.52 0.40
N GLY A 207 -50.22 -5.04 1.38
CA GLY A 207 -50.09 -5.42 2.79
C GLY A 207 -49.04 -4.65 3.61
N TYR A 208 -48.12 -3.89 2.99
CA TYR A 208 -47.04 -3.17 3.70
C TYR A 208 -47.36 -1.71 4.02
N GLY A 209 -48.42 -1.18 3.40
CA GLY A 209 -48.92 0.17 3.65
C GLY A 209 -49.74 0.31 4.93
N PRO A 210 -50.36 1.48 5.13
CA PRO A 210 -51.20 1.73 6.29
C PRO A 210 -52.37 0.75 6.41
N ASP A 211 -53.04 0.48 5.27
CA ASP A 211 -54.10 -0.52 5.15
C ASP A 211 -53.50 -1.87 4.73
N ALA A 212 -53.61 -2.86 5.63
CA ALA A 212 -53.12 -4.21 5.40
C ALA A 212 -53.92 -4.99 4.34
N GLY A 213 -55.16 -4.58 4.05
CA GLY A 213 -56.02 -5.20 3.03
C GLY A 213 -55.91 -4.56 1.65
N ALA A 214 -55.17 -3.46 1.52
CA ALA A 214 -55.03 -2.75 0.25
C ALA A 214 -54.19 -3.53 -0.77
N LYS A 215 -54.58 -3.41 -2.05
CA LYS A 215 -53.72 -3.81 -3.16
C LYS A 215 -52.45 -2.95 -3.19
N SER A 216 -51.46 -3.38 -3.96
CA SER A 216 -50.23 -2.59 -4.15
C SER A 216 -50.58 -1.21 -4.70
N THR A 217 -50.02 -0.17 -4.08
CA THR A 217 -50.00 1.20 -4.58
C THR A 217 -48.57 1.64 -4.88
N LEU A 218 -47.62 0.70 -4.93
CA LEU A 218 -46.22 0.97 -5.19
C LEU A 218 -46.06 1.48 -6.62
N GLU A 219 -45.51 2.68 -6.74
CA GLU A 219 -45.15 3.29 -8.01
C GLU A 219 -43.68 3.65 -7.99
N SER A 220 -43.05 3.67 -9.16
CA SER A 220 -41.64 4.00 -9.30
C SER A 220 -41.35 4.80 -10.56
N SER A 221 -40.33 5.64 -10.48
CA SER A 221 -39.82 6.46 -11.58
C SER A 221 -38.30 6.52 -11.53
N VAL A 222 -37.68 6.72 -12.68
CA VAL A 222 -36.23 6.94 -12.80
C VAL A 222 -35.96 8.30 -13.42
N GLU A 223 -34.99 9.01 -12.87
CA GLU A 223 -34.44 10.26 -13.42
C GLU A 223 -32.94 10.08 -13.72
N TYR A 224 -32.39 10.93 -14.59
CA TYR A 224 -30.96 10.90 -14.88
C TYR A 224 -30.16 11.42 -13.68
N LEU A 225 -29.15 10.66 -13.28
CA LEU A 225 -28.14 11.07 -12.31
C LEU A 225 -26.87 11.50 -13.07
N GLU A 226 -26.49 12.77 -12.93
CA GLU A 226 -25.23 13.26 -13.48
C GLU A 226 -24.06 12.54 -12.80
N THR A 227 -23.21 11.92 -13.62
CA THR A 227 -22.14 11.01 -13.21
C THR A 227 -20.92 11.25 -14.11
N ILE A 228 -19.72 11.04 -13.57
CA ILE A 228 -18.46 11.14 -14.32
C ILE A 228 -17.88 9.75 -14.54
N THR A 229 -17.68 9.35 -15.79
CA THR A 229 -16.93 8.12 -16.09
C THR A 229 -15.45 8.44 -16.23
N LEU A 230 -14.60 7.69 -15.53
CA LEU A 230 -13.15 7.86 -15.55
C LEU A 230 -12.45 6.66 -16.19
N ASP A 231 -11.46 6.95 -17.04
CA ASP A 231 -10.42 5.99 -17.39
C ASP A 231 -9.19 6.34 -16.54
N VAL A 232 -9.01 5.60 -15.45
CA VAL A 232 -7.97 5.83 -14.45
C VAL A 232 -6.70 5.09 -14.88
N LYS A 233 -5.56 5.76 -14.78
CA LYS A 233 -4.21 5.20 -14.97
C LYS A 233 -3.39 5.42 -13.70
N HIS A 234 -2.32 4.66 -13.52
CA HIS A 234 -1.43 4.75 -12.35
C HIS A 234 0.01 5.06 -12.77
N THR A 235 0.73 5.76 -11.90
CA THR A 235 2.19 5.95 -11.90
C THR A 235 2.68 6.13 -10.46
N PHE A 236 3.98 6.06 -10.24
CA PHE A 236 4.58 6.28 -8.93
C PHE A 236 5.87 7.08 -9.03
N TYR A 237 6.30 7.70 -7.94
CA TYR A 237 7.59 8.38 -7.84
C TYR A 237 8.31 7.97 -6.56
N ARG A 238 9.62 7.77 -6.64
CA ARG A 238 10.46 7.50 -5.47
C ARG A 238 11.51 8.60 -5.34
N THR A 239 11.64 9.12 -4.13
CA THR A 239 12.78 9.98 -3.77
C THR A 239 14.03 9.13 -3.56
N GLN A 240 15.22 9.71 -3.58
CA GLN A 240 16.47 9.01 -3.23
C GLN A 240 16.66 8.86 -1.72
N THR A 241 16.03 9.69 -0.89
CA THR A 241 16.10 9.59 0.57
C THR A 241 14.74 9.72 1.22
N SER A 242 14.67 9.36 2.50
CA SER A 242 13.58 9.74 3.37
C SER A 242 14.10 10.15 4.75
N SER A 243 13.22 10.69 5.59
CA SER A 243 13.50 10.96 7.01
C SER A 243 13.95 9.74 7.82
N LYS A 244 13.79 8.51 7.31
CA LYS A 244 14.21 7.26 7.98
C LYS A 244 15.65 6.85 7.69
N GLY A 245 16.34 7.55 6.78
CA GLY A 245 17.75 7.32 6.47
C GLY A 245 17.98 6.21 5.45
N ALA A 246 19.16 5.60 5.52
CA ALA A 246 19.67 4.72 4.47
C ALA A 246 18.75 3.52 4.18
N GLY A 247 18.53 3.28 2.89
CA GLY A 247 17.65 2.23 2.37
C GLY A 247 16.16 2.58 2.35
N TYR A 248 15.75 3.74 2.90
CA TYR A 248 14.36 4.19 2.85
C TYR A 248 14.17 5.34 1.86
N GLN A 249 13.15 5.22 1.03
CA GLN A 249 12.70 6.21 0.05
C GLN A 249 11.24 6.55 0.32
N ASN A 250 10.83 7.80 0.06
CA ASN A 250 9.41 8.10 -0.01
C ASN A 250 8.88 7.56 -1.34
N GLN A 251 7.81 6.78 -1.32
CA GLN A 251 7.06 6.35 -2.50
C GLN A 251 5.73 7.10 -2.56
N LEU A 252 5.55 7.87 -3.63
CA LEU A 252 4.33 8.60 -3.92
C LEU A 252 3.55 7.85 -5.00
N ASP A 253 2.40 7.30 -4.63
CA ASP A 253 1.48 6.64 -5.55
C ASP A 253 0.45 7.63 -6.08
N THR A 254 0.39 7.71 -7.41
CA THR A 254 -0.44 8.69 -8.13
C THR A 254 -1.28 7.98 -9.17
N VAL A 255 -2.58 8.28 -9.18
CA VAL A 255 -3.43 7.97 -10.33
C VAL A 255 -3.70 9.22 -11.13
N TYR A 256 -3.90 9.07 -12.44
CA TYR A 256 -4.30 10.17 -13.30
C TYR A 256 -5.50 9.81 -14.17
N PHE A 257 -6.36 10.80 -14.38
CA PHE A 257 -7.61 10.65 -15.11
C PHE A 257 -8.07 11.99 -15.70
N ALA A 258 -9.02 11.95 -16.63
CA ALA A 258 -9.54 13.13 -17.32
C ALA A 258 -10.98 13.46 -16.92
N VAL A 259 -11.21 14.70 -16.49
CA VAL A 259 -12.54 15.20 -16.09
C VAL A 259 -13.05 16.21 -17.13
N PRO A 260 -14.29 16.09 -17.63
CA PRO A 260 -14.80 17.04 -18.61
C PRO A 260 -14.83 18.49 -18.12
N GLN A 261 -14.42 19.42 -19.00
CA GLN A 261 -14.28 20.85 -18.70
C GLN A 261 -15.58 21.46 -18.11
N ARG A 262 -16.74 21.01 -18.58
CA ARG A 262 -18.04 21.51 -18.12
C ARG A 262 -18.27 21.36 -16.61
N PHE A 263 -17.66 20.37 -15.95
CA PHE A 263 -17.78 20.22 -14.50
C PHE A 263 -17.04 21.34 -13.76
N PHE A 264 -15.87 21.75 -14.26
CA PHE A 264 -15.15 22.89 -13.71
C PHE A 264 -15.91 24.20 -13.97
N ASP A 265 -16.46 24.35 -15.17
CA ASP A 265 -17.26 25.51 -15.58
C ASP A 265 -18.61 25.60 -14.85
N THR A 266 -19.12 24.51 -14.28
CA THR A 266 -20.44 24.45 -13.60
C THR A 266 -20.36 24.38 -12.07
N TYR A 267 -19.33 23.74 -11.54
CA TYR A 267 -19.23 23.45 -10.11
C TYR A 267 -17.94 23.97 -9.47
N GLY A 268 -17.03 24.54 -10.26
CA GLY A 268 -15.83 25.22 -9.78
C GLY A 268 -14.62 24.30 -9.69
N LYS A 269 -13.74 24.55 -8.72
CA LYS A 269 -12.49 23.79 -8.62
C LYS A 269 -12.77 22.39 -8.06
N LEU A 270 -12.03 21.39 -8.53
CA LEU A 270 -12.03 20.07 -7.91
C LEU A 270 -11.37 20.19 -6.53
N GLN A 271 -12.14 20.00 -5.47
CA GLN A 271 -11.71 20.21 -4.08
C GLN A 271 -11.38 18.90 -3.38
N ARG A 272 -12.21 17.86 -3.59
CA ARG A 272 -12.01 16.57 -2.92
C ARG A 272 -12.20 15.38 -3.84
N ILE A 273 -11.49 14.30 -3.57
CA ILE A 273 -11.63 13.01 -4.26
C ILE A 273 -11.78 11.93 -3.20
N LYS A 274 -12.88 11.17 -3.28
CA LYS A 274 -13.07 10.00 -2.42
C LYS A 274 -12.72 8.73 -3.19
N ALA A 275 -11.90 7.89 -2.58
CA ALA A 275 -11.52 6.60 -3.11
C ALA A 275 -11.66 5.49 -2.06
N GLU A 276 -11.72 4.24 -2.52
CA GLU A 276 -11.57 3.03 -1.69
C GLU A 276 -10.52 2.09 -2.28
N TRP A 277 -9.87 1.29 -1.43
CA TRP A 277 -8.87 0.30 -1.81
C TRP A 277 -8.64 -0.70 -0.67
N TYR A 278 -7.90 -1.79 -0.94
CA TYR A 278 -7.36 -2.67 0.08
C TYR A 278 -5.84 -2.50 0.17
N GLU A 279 -5.33 -2.04 1.32
CA GLU A 279 -3.91 -1.75 1.51
C GLU A 279 -3.21 -2.87 2.27
N TYR A 280 -2.06 -3.33 1.75
CA TYR A 280 -1.19 -4.27 2.44
C TYR A 280 0.27 -3.89 2.22
N LYS A 281 1.14 -4.32 3.13
CA LYS A 281 2.59 -4.16 3.02
C LYS A 281 3.23 -5.51 2.73
N THR A 282 4.08 -5.60 1.72
CA THR A 282 4.77 -6.85 1.39
C THR A 282 5.77 -7.22 2.48
N LYS A 283 5.98 -8.52 2.70
CA LYS A 283 7.19 -9.01 3.37
C LYS A 283 8.41 -8.83 2.45
N ASP A 284 9.58 -9.15 2.98
CA ASP A 284 10.85 -9.09 2.27
C ASP A 284 10.82 -9.74 0.88
N ILE A 285 11.03 -8.90 -0.12
CA ILE A 285 11.25 -9.27 -1.51
C ILE A 285 12.75 -9.38 -1.74
N VAL A 286 13.25 -10.60 -1.88
CA VAL A 286 14.65 -10.85 -2.20
C VAL A 286 14.83 -10.89 -3.71
N VAL A 287 15.79 -10.11 -4.20
CA VAL A 287 16.18 -10.09 -5.61
C VAL A 287 17.66 -10.42 -5.70
N THR A 288 18.03 -11.30 -6.63
CA THR A 288 19.41 -11.78 -6.78
C THR A 288 19.83 -11.87 -8.24
N SER A 289 21.07 -11.50 -8.55
CA SER A 289 21.74 -11.84 -9.82
C SER A 289 22.57 -13.12 -9.74
N ASN A 290 22.74 -13.68 -8.54
CA ASN A 290 23.50 -14.90 -8.31
C ASN A 290 22.65 -16.16 -8.56
N GLN A 291 23.01 -16.95 -9.57
CA GLN A 291 22.29 -18.17 -9.94
C GLN A 291 22.43 -19.28 -8.89
N GLU A 292 23.61 -19.44 -8.29
CA GLU A 292 23.86 -20.49 -7.31
C GLU A 292 22.98 -20.32 -6.06
N PHE A 293 22.93 -19.09 -5.52
CA PHE A 293 22.05 -18.77 -4.41
C PHE A 293 20.58 -18.98 -4.79
N TYR A 294 20.16 -18.50 -5.96
CA TYR A 294 18.77 -18.67 -6.41
C TYR A 294 18.36 -20.14 -6.47
N ASP A 295 19.17 -20.98 -7.11
CA ASP A 295 18.88 -22.42 -7.27
C ASP A 295 18.83 -23.15 -5.91
N GLN A 296 19.65 -22.73 -4.94
CA GLN A 296 19.64 -23.28 -3.58
C GLN A 296 18.45 -22.79 -2.75
N ALA A 297 18.10 -21.50 -2.83
CA ALA A 297 17.06 -20.90 -1.98
C ALA A 297 15.63 -21.14 -2.50
N TYR A 298 15.43 -21.20 -3.82
CA TYR A 298 14.11 -21.33 -4.45
C TYR A 298 13.29 -22.56 -3.98
N PRO A 299 13.89 -23.76 -3.79
CA PRO A 299 13.15 -24.90 -3.24
C PRO A 299 12.61 -24.70 -1.82
N HIS A 300 13.17 -23.75 -1.06
CA HIS A 300 12.85 -23.49 0.35
C HIS A 300 11.93 -22.27 0.55
N ILE A 301 11.32 -21.73 -0.51
CA ILE A 301 10.37 -20.62 -0.39
C ILE A 301 9.16 -21.02 0.47
N GLY A 302 8.89 -20.22 1.50
CA GLY A 302 7.87 -20.46 2.51
C GLY A 302 8.30 -21.39 3.65
N GLU A 303 9.49 -22.02 3.60
CA GLU A 303 9.97 -22.85 4.69
C GLU A 303 10.48 -22.00 5.86
N LEU A 304 10.09 -22.39 7.08
CA LEU A 304 10.48 -21.70 8.31
C LEU A 304 11.91 -22.07 8.72
N PHE A 305 12.82 -21.12 8.62
CA PHE A 305 14.20 -21.22 9.08
C PHE A 305 14.36 -20.55 10.45
N GLY A 306 13.92 -19.29 10.60
CA GLY A 306 14.13 -18.52 11.83
C GLY A 306 15.61 -18.49 12.24
N TYR A 307 15.92 -18.92 13.47
CA TYR A 307 17.29 -19.08 13.97
C TYR A 307 17.94 -20.43 13.66
N ASN A 308 17.35 -21.24 12.77
CA ASN A 308 17.98 -22.45 12.27
C ASN A 308 18.99 -22.13 11.15
N HIS A 309 19.90 -23.05 10.92
CA HIS A 309 20.86 -23.01 9.82
C HIS A 309 20.78 -24.32 9.03
N ASN A 310 20.76 -24.19 7.71
CA ASN A 310 20.88 -25.26 6.75
C ASN A 310 22.18 -25.08 5.95
N ASP A 311 23.17 -25.91 6.27
CA ASP A 311 24.51 -25.90 5.65
C ASP A 311 24.49 -26.14 4.13
N SER A 312 23.38 -26.64 3.56
CA SER A 312 23.24 -26.90 2.12
C SER A 312 22.77 -25.69 1.31
N VAL A 313 22.49 -24.57 1.99
CA VAL A 313 21.92 -23.36 1.38
C VAL A 313 22.75 -22.16 1.81
N LEU A 314 23.16 -21.34 0.85
CA LEU A 314 23.81 -20.07 1.15
C LEU A 314 22.88 -19.15 1.96
N SER A 315 23.47 -18.37 2.87
CA SER A 315 22.72 -17.47 3.76
C SER A 315 22.65 -16.06 3.20
N LEU A 316 21.77 -15.23 3.74
CA LEU A 316 21.71 -13.80 3.47
C LEU A 316 21.98 -13.00 4.74
N GLY A 317 22.78 -11.95 4.64
CA GLY A 317 23.06 -11.04 5.75
C GLY A 317 23.11 -9.59 5.31
N GLN A 318 22.32 -8.73 5.95
CA GLN A 318 22.40 -7.28 5.78
C GLN A 318 23.40 -6.70 6.78
N GLN A 319 24.44 -6.01 6.29
CA GLN A 319 25.51 -5.43 7.12
C GLN A 319 26.09 -6.46 8.10
N ALA A 320 26.34 -7.67 7.62
CA ALA A 320 26.86 -8.76 8.42
C ALA A 320 28.38 -8.60 8.65
N GLY A 321 28.84 -8.75 9.88
CA GLY A 321 30.26 -8.65 10.21
C GLY A 321 30.58 -8.74 11.70
N ASP A 322 31.84 -8.47 12.06
CA ASP A 322 32.29 -8.46 13.45
C ASP A 322 31.79 -7.19 14.17
N GLY A 323 30.86 -7.37 15.11
CA GLY A 323 30.32 -6.31 15.97
C GLY A 323 31.23 -5.92 17.14
N GLY A 324 32.40 -6.56 17.24
CA GLY A 324 33.37 -6.37 18.30
C GLY A 324 33.21 -7.40 19.43
N GLY A 325 34.32 -7.68 20.12
CA GLY A 325 34.33 -8.66 21.22
C GLY A 325 34.17 -10.12 20.77
N GLY A 326 34.34 -10.41 19.48
CA GLY A 326 34.19 -11.75 18.90
C GLY A 326 32.75 -12.15 18.59
N MET A 327 31.83 -11.18 18.55
CA MET A 327 30.42 -11.41 18.23
C MET A 327 30.14 -11.01 16.78
N MET A 328 29.65 -11.96 15.99
CA MET A 328 29.16 -11.67 14.65
C MET A 328 27.73 -11.12 14.73
N VAL A 329 27.48 -10.03 14.02
CA VAL A 329 26.18 -9.32 14.02
C VAL A 329 25.72 -9.06 12.60
N ALA A 330 24.42 -9.03 12.39
CA ALA A 330 23.81 -8.54 11.15
C ALA A 330 22.54 -7.76 11.49
N LYS A 331 22.21 -6.73 10.69
CA LYS A 331 20.97 -5.96 10.89
C LYS A 331 19.74 -6.81 10.58
N TRP A 332 19.87 -7.71 9.62
CA TRP A 332 18.87 -8.70 9.21
C TRP A 332 19.57 -9.89 8.58
N GLY A 333 18.94 -11.06 8.62
CA GLY A 333 19.45 -12.20 7.86
C GLY A 333 18.48 -13.36 7.72
N TRP A 334 18.74 -14.19 6.72
CA TRP A 334 18.04 -15.44 6.46
C TRP A 334 19.05 -16.57 6.43
N ASN A 335 18.72 -17.69 7.08
CA ASN A 335 19.59 -18.88 7.19
C ASN A 335 20.93 -18.65 7.93
N LEU A 336 21.13 -17.53 8.65
CA LEU A 336 22.37 -17.29 9.41
C LEU A 336 22.49 -18.16 10.68
N GLY A 337 21.34 -18.64 11.18
CA GLY A 337 21.24 -19.37 12.44
C GLY A 337 21.81 -18.61 13.65
N ASN A 338 22.25 -19.35 14.67
CA ASN A 338 22.86 -18.77 15.87
C ASN A 338 24.31 -18.30 15.67
N ASN A 339 24.83 -18.34 14.43
CA ASN A 339 26.18 -17.86 14.13
C ASN A 339 26.27 -16.33 14.20
N TYR A 340 25.14 -15.64 13.98
CA TYR A 340 25.03 -14.18 14.01
C TYR A 340 23.93 -13.72 14.96
N LEU A 341 24.17 -12.65 15.71
CA LEU A 341 23.10 -11.91 16.36
C LEU A 341 22.42 -11.01 15.31
N HIS A 342 21.17 -11.29 14.99
CA HIS A 342 20.43 -10.60 13.92
C HIS A 342 18.92 -10.63 14.13
N VAL A 343 18.22 -9.75 13.40
CA VAL A 343 16.77 -9.86 13.18
C VAL A 343 16.55 -10.95 12.11
N PRO A 344 15.96 -12.10 12.46
CA PRO A 344 15.80 -13.19 11.52
C PRO A 344 14.67 -12.88 10.54
N ALA A 345 14.87 -13.19 9.26
CA ALA A 345 13.78 -13.52 8.37
C ALA A 345 13.40 -14.97 8.61
N ASP A 346 12.21 -15.18 9.17
CA ASP A 346 11.72 -16.52 9.50
C ASP A 346 11.55 -17.39 8.27
N ALA A 347 11.12 -16.82 7.14
CA ALA A 347 11.03 -17.49 5.84
C ALA A 347 11.23 -16.47 4.71
N LEU A 348 11.65 -16.95 3.54
CA LEU A 348 11.57 -16.17 2.30
C LEU A 348 10.26 -16.48 1.59
N TYR A 349 9.45 -15.45 1.35
CA TYR A 349 8.18 -15.57 0.62
C TYR A 349 8.29 -15.12 -0.83
N TYR A 350 9.27 -14.27 -1.14
CA TYR A 350 9.52 -13.73 -2.45
C TYR A 350 10.99 -13.91 -2.80
N LEU A 351 11.26 -14.43 -4.00
CA LEU A 351 12.60 -14.55 -4.55
C LEU A 351 12.56 -14.38 -6.06
N PHE A 352 13.26 -13.37 -6.56
CA PHE A 352 13.37 -13.06 -7.98
C PHE A 352 14.80 -13.16 -8.47
N LYS A 353 14.98 -13.74 -9.66
CA LYS A 353 16.26 -13.77 -10.39
C LYS A 353 16.27 -12.65 -11.42
N VAL A 354 17.33 -11.85 -11.41
CA VAL A 354 17.62 -10.81 -12.43
C VAL A 354 18.99 -11.04 -13.04
N ASP A 355 19.30 -10.40 -14.17
CA ASP A 355 20.58 -10.62 -14.86
C ASP A 355 21.76 -9.91 -14.19
N ASN A 356 21.56 -8.65 -13.80
CA ASN A 356 22.52 -7.82 -13.08
C ASN A 356 21.80 -6.98 -12.04
N ILE A 357 22.54 -6.38 -11.11
CA ILE A 357 22.01 -5.41 -10.15
C ILE A 357 22.94 -4.20 -10.16
N GLU A 358 22.35 -3.03 -10.34
CA GLU A 358 23.02 -1.72 -10.26
C GLU A 358 22.41 -0.90 -9.12
N GLU A 359 22.96 0.28 -8.86
CA GLU A 359 22.33 1.22 -7.92
C GLU A 359 21.05 1.82 -8.51
N TYR A 360 20.17 2.30 -7.65
CA TYR A 360 18.93 2.93 -8.09
C TYR A 360 19.20 4.17 -8.95
N ASP A 361 18.70 4.15 -10.17
CA ASP A 361 18.56 5.32 -11.04
C ASP A 361 17.06 5.57 -11.30
N PRO A 362 16.49 6.71 -10.86
CA PRO A 362 15.07 7.03 -11.06
C PRO A 362 14.67 7.22 -12.53
N TYR A 363 15.65 7.35 -13.44
CA TYR A 363 15.42 7.58 -14.87
C TYR A 363 15.76 6.37 -15.74
N ALA A 364 16.35 5.32 -15.15
CA ALA A 364 16.69 4.11 -15.89
C ALA A 364 15.47 3.22 -16.11
N ASP A 365 15.62 2.31 -17.08
CA ASP A 365 14.70 1.19 -17.23
C ASP A 365 14.82 0.26 -16.01
N ILE A 366 13.67 -0.11 -15.44
CA ILE A 366 13.56 -0.91 -14.21
C ILE A 366 14.36 -2.21 -14.31
N VAL A 367 14.23 -2.94 -15.43
CA VAL A 367 14.87 -4.25 -15.60
C VAL A 367 16.38 -4.08 -15.78
N SER A 368 16.80 -3.03 -16.49
CA SER A 368 18.21 -2.77 -16.78
C SER A 368 19.08 -2.63 -15.52
N ILE A 369 18.53 -2.05 -14.45
CA ILE A 369 19.23 -1.88 -13.17
C ILE A 369 19.03 -3.05 -12.19
N GLY A 370 18.32 -4.11 -12.59
CA GLY A 370 18.05 -5.27 -11.72
C GLY A 370 16.80 -5.12 -10.84
N GLY A 371 15.85 -4.30 -11.26
CA GLY A 371 14.51 -4.23 -10.69
C GLY A 371 13.61 -5.39 -11.12
N VAL A 372 12.44 -5.49 -10.48
CA VAL A 372 11.36 -6.42 -10.84
C VAL A 372 10.18 -5.60 -11.35
N GLU A 373 9.69 -5.90 -12.55
CA GLU A 373 8.54 -5.19 -13.13
C GLU A 373 7.26 -5.39 -12.30
N SER A 374 6.40 -4.36 -12.28
CA SER A 374 5.09 -4.38 -11.62
C SER A 374 4.28 -5.64 -11.95
N ASN A 375 4.16 -5.98 -13.23
CA ASN A 375 3.38 -7.13 -13.67
C ASN A 375 3.98 -8.48 -13.22
N ALA A 376 5.32 -8.56 -13.15
CA ALA A 376 5.98 -9.77 -12.66
C ALA A 376 5.73 -9.98 -11.15
N LEU A 377 5.78 -8.91 -10.35
CA LEU A 377 5.45 -8.99 -8.93
C LEU A 377 3.97 -9.29 -8.70
N TYR A 378 3.07 -8.64 -9.44
CA TYR A 378 1.63 -8.87 -9.34
C TYR A 378 1.25 -10.32 -9.68
N GLU A 379 1.79 -10.87 -10.78
CA GLU A 379 1.57 -12.28 -11.14
C GLU A 379 2.22 -13.24 -10.14
N TYR A 380 3.35 -12.89 -9.53
CA TYR A 380 3.91 -13.68 -8.44
C TYR A 380 2.93 -13.77 -7.26
N ILE A 381 2.40 -12.63 -6.80
CA ILE A 381 1.45 -12.55 -5.68
C ILE A 381 0.22 -13.41 -5.95
N ARG A 382 -0.36 -13.31 -7.15
CA ARG A 382 -1.56 -14.08 -7.54
C ARG A 382 -1.33 -15.57 -7.64
N ASN A 383 -0.17 -15.99 -8.15
CA ASN A 383 0.13 -17.39 -8.43
C ASN A 383 0.88 -18.08 -7.28
N TYR A 384 1.20 -17.36 -6.22
CA TYR A 384 1.87 -17.92 -5.05
C TYR A 384 1.04 -19.04 -4.42
N ASN A 385 1.66 -20.21 -4.27
CA ASN A 385 0.98 -21.42 -3.82
C ASN A 385 1.82 -22.27 -2.85
N LYS A 386 2.85 -21.68 -2.22
CA LYS A 386 3.77 -22.42 -1.35
C LYS A 386 3.23 -22.58 0.06
N THR A 387 2.71 -21.50 0.64
CA THR A 387 2.21 -21.47 2.03
C THR A 387 0.94 -20.62 2.14
N PHE A 388 0.09 -20.98 3.12
CA PHE A 388 -1.13 -20.27 3.51
C PHE A 388 -1.32 -20.34 5.03
N ASP A 389 -0.23 -20.27 5.78
CA ASP A 389 -0.19 -20.46 7.24
C ASP A 389 -0.97 -19.34 7.96
N ASN A 390 -0.96 -18.12 7.42
CA ASN A 390 -1.77 -16.99 7.87
C ASN A 390 -3.12 -16.86 7.14
N GLY A 391 -3.49 -17.87 6.33
CA GLY A 391 -4.73 -17.89 5.56
C GLY A 391 -4.66 -17.08 4.26
N THR A 392 -5.81 -16.57 3.82
CA THR A 392 -5.95 -15.82 2.57
C THR A 392 -6.54 -14.44 2.81
N LEU A 393 -6.14 -13.47 1.97
CA LEU A 393 -6.70 -12.13 2.03
C LEU A 393 -8.18 -12.14 1.62
N PRO A 394 -9.04 -11.27 2.20
CA PRO A 394 -10.47 -11.21 1.88
C PRO A 394 -10.78 -10.52 0.53
N ILE A 395 -9.83 -10.52 -0.40
CA ILE A 395 -9.90 -9.96 -1.75
C ILE A 395 -9.71 -11.05 -2.80
N LYS A 396 -10.04 -10.77 -4.06
CA LYS A 396 -9.84 -11.71 -5.19
C LYS A 396 -10.34 -13.12 -4.89
N ASP A 397 -11.54 -13.19 -4.32
CA ASP A 397 -12.23 -14.42 -3.93
C ASP A 397 -11.45 -15.32 -2.96
N GLY A 398 -10.53 -14.74 -2.18
CA GLY A 398 -9.74 -15.47 -1.18
C GLY A 398 -8.59 -16.28 -1.76
N THR A 399 -8.07 -15.89 -2.93
CA THR A 399 -7.00 -16.64 -3.63
C THR A 399 -5.59 -16.20 -3.26
N ILE A 400 -5.41 -14.98 -2.76
CA ILE A 400 -4.10 -14.43 -2.42
C ILE A 400 -3.69 -14.89 -1.01
N SER A 401 -2.49 -15.48 -0.89
CA SER A 401 -1.94 -15.89 0.41
C SER A 401 -1.62 -14.67 1.29
N ALA A 402 -2.08 -14.69 2.54
CA ALA A 402 -1.74 -13.66 3.52
C ALA A 402 -0.27 -13.74 3.95
N ASP A 403 0.41 -14.87 3.73
CA ASP A 403 1.81 -15.07 4.13
C ASP A 403 2.80 -14.13 3.44
N LEU A 404 2.41 -13.61 2.28
CA LEU A 404 3.16 -12.66 1.48
C LEU A 404 3.22 -11.26 2.12
N PHE A 405 2.34 -10.95 3.07
CA PHE A 405 2.19 -9.60 3.61
C PHE A 405 2.57 -9.54 5.08
N ALA A 406 3.01 -8.35 5.50
CA ALA A 406 3.21 -8.05 6.91
C ALA A 406 1.86 -8.03 7.64
N ASP A 407 1.92 -8.20 8.96
CA ASP A 407 0.74 -8.23 9.83
C ASP A 407 -0.07 -6.93 9.80
N ASP A 408 0.53 -5.81 9.38
CA ASP A 408 -0.12 -4.51 9.30
C ASP A 408 0.60 -3.53 8.35
N ILE A 409 -0.01 -2.38 8.11
CA ILE A 409 0.62 -1.22 7.43
C ILE A 409 1.31 -0.30 8.44
N ASP A 410 2.12 0.64 7.96
CA ASP A 410 2.86 1.55 8.83
C ASP A 410 1.94 2.44 9.68
N ASP A 411 2.28 2.65 10.96
CA ASP A 411 1.41 3.38 11.89
C ASP A 411 1.13 4.84 11.47
N TYR A 412 2.09 5.52 10.84
CA TYR A 412 1.89 6.89 10.35
C TYR A 412 0.93 6.97 9.17
N ARG A 413 0.72 5.85 8.47
CA ARG A 413 -0.16 5.75 7.30
C ARG A 413 -1.61 5.58 7.70
N ARG A 414 -1.88 5.07 8.91
CA ARG A 414 -3.23 4.83 9.41
C ARG A 414 -3.97 6.14 9.71
N MET A 415 -5.24 6.19 9.35
CA MET A 415 -6.12 7.33 9.63
C MET A 415 -7.50 6.81 10.01
N ASP A 416 -8.17 7.50 10.94
CA ASP A 416 -9.57 7.27 11.30
C ASP A 416 -10.17 8.63 11.65
N THR A 417 -10.78 9.27 10.65
CA THR A 417 -11.30 10.63 10.72
C THR A 417 -12.72 10.69 10.16
N GLU A 418 -13.36 11.86 10.22
CA GLU A 418 -14.66 12.06 9.58
C GLU A 418 -14.63 11.93 8.04
N PHE A 419 -13.44 12.04 7.43
CA PHE A 419 -13.23 11.90 5.99
C PHE A 419 -13.06 10.44 5.55
N GLY A 420 -12.79 9.53 6.50
CA GLY A 420 -12.71 8.11 6.24
C GLY A 420 -11.66 7.39 7.09
N LYS A 421 -11.31 6.19 6.65
CA LYS A 421 -10.40 5.29 7.35
C LYS A 421 -9.35 4.72 6.42
N ILE A 422 -8.09 4.81 6.83
CA ILE A 422 -6.94 4.17 6.19
C ILE A 422 -6.36 3.16 7.18
N GLN A 423 -6.31 1.91 6.77
CA GLN A 423 -5.91 0.76 7.59
C GLN A 423 -5.45 -0.39 6.69
N GLN A 424 -4.80 -1.40 7.26
CA GLN A 424 -4.59 -2.66 6.57
C GLN A 424 -5.94 -3.27 6.14
N GLY A 425 -5.99 -3.80 4.92
CA GLY A 425 -7.23 -4.25 4.30
C GLY A 425 -8.07 -3.06 3.82
N TYR A 426 -9.39 -3.16 3.95
CA TYR A 426 -10.32 -2.20 3.36
C TYR A 426 -10.15 -0.78 3.94
N SER A 427 -9.82 0.15 3.06
CA SER A 427 -9.65 1.57 3.30
C SER A 427 -10.59 2.37 2.40
N TYR A 428 -11.03 3.53 2.90
CA TYR A 428 -11.77 4.52 2.11
C TYR A 428 -11.49 5.90 2.68
N TYR A 429 -11.25 6.90 1.84
CA TYR A 429 -10.93 8.24 2.33
C TYR A 429 -11.31 9.32 1.31
N ASP A 430 -11.81 10.46 1.80
CA ASP A 430 -12.22 11.63 1.02
C ASP A 430 -11.16 12.74 1.15
N PHE A 431 -10.18 12.71 0.24
CA PHE A 431 -9.00 13.58 0.27
C PHE A 431 -9.34 15.00 -0.14
N ASP A 432 -8.97 15.99 0.66
CA ASP A 432 -9.09 17.41 0.36
C ASP A 432 -7.77 18.02 -0.14
N ALA A 433 -7.83 18.74 -1.26
CA ALA A 433 -6.70 19.38 -1.93
C ALA A 433 -5.88 20.32 -1.03
N ASP A 434 -6.54 20.99 -0.08
CA ASP A 434 -5.94 22.05 0.74
C ASP A 434 -5.54 21.55 2.14
N VAL A 435 -5.97 20.34 2.54
CA VAL A 435 -5.79 19.79 3.89
C VAL A 435 -4.89 18.55 3.90
N ASP A 436 -5.14 17.58 3.03
CA ASP A 436 -4.47 16.27 3.03
C ASP A 436 -3.15 16.30 2.23
N LEU A 437 -2.32 17.31 2.51
CA LEU A 437 -1.05 17.53 1.83
C LEU A 437 -0.10 16.35 2.02
N GLN A 438 0.46 15.87 0.91
CA GLN A 438 1.43 14.78 0.87
C GLN A 438 2.83 15.32 1.16
N LYS A 439 3.56 14.69 2.06
CA LYS A 439 4.91 15.12 2.48
C LYS A 439 5.96 14.09 2.08
N LEU A 440 6.85 14.48 1.20
CA LEU A 440 8.07 13.74 0.85
C LEU A 440 9.21 14.37 1.65
N THR A 441 9.56 13.77 2.79
CA THR A 441 10.55 14.34 3.72
C THR A 441 11.90 13.74 3.43
N SER A 442 12.92 14.55 3.15
CA SER A 442 14.27 14.05 2.89
C SER A 442 15.05 13.75 4.17
N TRP A 443 16.20 13.09 4.05
CA TRP A 443 17.09 12.83 5.19
C TRP A 443 17.64 14.14 5.78
N GLN A 444 18.01 15.10 4.93
CA GLN A 444 18.62 16.37 5.34
C GLN A 444 17.67 17.26 6.18
N GLU A 445 16.35 17.17 5.95
CA GLU A 445 15.34 17.88 6.75
C GLU A 445 15.41 17.53 8.25
N THR A 446 15.93 16.34 8.58
CA THR A 446 16.06 15.87 9.96
C THR A 446 17.24 16.50 10.72
N ASP A 447 18.05 17.32 10.05
CA ASP A 447 19.30 17.92 10.57
C ASP A 447 20.25 16.86 11.18
N PRO A 448 20.66 15.82 10.40
CA PRO A 448 21.40 14.69 10.92
C PRO A 448 22.81 15.11 11.36
N SER A 449 23.22 14.66 12.56
CA SER A 449 24.59 14.90 13.02
C SER A 449 25.60 14.05 12.23
N PHE A 450 26.88 14.37 12.36
CA PHE A 450 27.97 13.54 11.80
C PHE A 450 27.84 12.06 12.20
N TRP A 451 27.44 11.77 13.45
CA TRP A 451 27.30 10.41 13.93
C TRP A 451 26.09 9.69 13.35
N ASP A 452 24.98 10.41 13.15
CA ASP A 452 23.79 9.86 12.51
C ASP A 452 24.08 9.50 11.05
N ASN A 453 24.81 10.39 10.36
CA ASN A 453 25.30 10.15 9.00
C ASN A 453 26.23 8.94 8.93
N TRP A 454 27.21 8.82 9.84
CA TRP A 454 28.11 7.67 9.86
C TRP A 454 27.34 6.37 10.12
N VAL A 455 26.45 6.33 11.11
CA VAL A 455 25.72 5.10 11.43
C VAL A 455 24.78 4.66 10.29
N ASN A 456 24.16 5.61 9.58
CA ASN A 456 23.22 5.28 8.49
C ASN A 456 23.91 4.99 7.17
N TRP A 457 24.83 5.86 6.76
CA TRP A 457 25.41 5.90 5.41
C TRP A 457 26.88 5.46 5.38
N GLY A 458 27.49 5.19 6.54
CA GLY A 458 28.89 4.77 6.62
C GLY A 458 29.87 5.96 6.65
N LEU A 459 31.09 5.66 7.13
CA LEU A 459 32.11 6.67 7.40
C LEU A 459 32.58 7.38 6.12
N TRP A 460 32.70 6.64 5.02
CA TRP A 460 33.21 7.17 3.75
C TRP A 460 32.25 8.20 3.16
N ASP A 461 30.97 7.86 3.02
CA ASP A 461 29.95 8.78 2.48
C ASP A 461 29.76 10.01 3.36
N THR A 462 29.92 9.84 4.69
CA THR A 462 29.85 10.95 5.65
C THR A 462 31.00 11.93 5.52
N ILE A 463 32.23 11.46 5.25
CA ILE A 463 33.42 12.33 5.18
C ILE A 463 33.61 12.95 3.79
N PHE A 464 33.34 12.19 2.73
CA PHE A 464 33.72 12.57 1.36
C PHE A 464 32.56 12.98 0.47
N GLY A 465 31.33 12.97 0.99
CA GLY A 465 30.13 13.25 0.22
C GLY A 465 29.71 12.03 -0.60
N GLY A 466 28.70 11.33 -0.10
CA GLY A 466 28.02 10.21 -0.77
C GLY A 466 26.58 10.00 -0.27
N ILE A 467 26.11 10.92 0.58
CA ILE A 467 24.74 10.95 1.09
C ILE A 467 23.90 11.72 0.07
N PRO A 468 22.87 11.12 -0.55
CA PRO A 468 22.07 11.82 -1.54
C PRO A 468 21.42 13.06 -0.93
N GLU A 469 21.51 14.19 -1.62
CA GLU A 469 20.93 15.46 -1.19
C GLU A 469 19.61 15.71 -1.94
N GLU A 470 18.51 15.81 -1.20
CA GLU A 470 17.20 16.13 -1.76
C GLU A 470 16.44 17.14 -0.90
N GLU A 471 15.65 17.99 -1.55
CA GLU A 471 14.74 18.90 -0.88
C GLU A 471 13.43 18.20 -0.51
N SER A 472 12.96 18.42 0.71
CA SER A 472 11.62 18.00 1.12
C SER A 472 10.55 18.69 0.28
N LYS A 473 9.52 17.96 -0.11
CA LYS A 473 8.39 18.48 -0.89
C LYS A 473 7.09 18.30 -0.11
N THR A 474 6.26 19.34 -0.06
CA THR A 474 4.87 19.24 0.39
C THR A 474 3.98 19.58 -0.79
N ILE A 475 3.09 18.66 -1.16
CA ILE A 475 2.30 18.75 -2.39
C ILE A 475 0.82 18.48 -2.11
N SER A 476 -0.06 19.16 -2.85
CA SER A 476 -1.49 18.87 -2.83
C SER A 476 -1.75 17.45 -3.36
N PRO A 477 -2.69 16.70 -2.76
CA PRO A 477 -3.12 15.41 -3.31
C PRO A 477 -3.78 15.56 -4.68
N ILE A 478 -4.32 16.74 -5.01
CA ILE A 478 -5.02 17.00 -6.27
C ILE A 478 -4.26 18.07 -7.06
N TYR A 479 -3.88 17.73 -8.29
CA TYR A 479 -3.20 18.66 -9.21
C TYR A 479 -3.80 18.59 -10.61
N ILE A 480 -4.12 19.74 -11.19
CA ILE A 480 -4.62 19.85 -12.56
C ILE A 480 -3.43 20.10 -13.49
N VAL A 481 -3.12 19.12 -14.35
CA VAL A 481 -2.01 19.20 -15.30
C VAL A 481 -2.22 20.33 -16.28
N GLN A 482 -1.21 21.17 -16.43
CA GLN A 482 -1.14 22.21 -17.46
C GLN A 482 -0.29 21.72 -18.65
N GLU A 483 -0.55 22.25 -19.84
CA GLU A 483 0.22 21.89 -21.04
C GLU A 483 1.73 22.16 -20.85
N SER A 484 2.09 23.27 -20.21
CA SER A 484 3.47 23.63 -19.89
C SER A 484 4.15 22.67 -18.91
N ASP A 485 3.39 21.90 -18.13
CA ASP A 485 3.97 20.91 -17.22
C ASP A 485 4.58 19.74 -17.98
N LEU A 486 4.25 19.57 -19.26
CA LEU A 486 4.73 18.49 -20.12
C LEU A 486 5.91 18.92 -21.02
N ASP A 487 6.34 20.18 -20.91
CA ASP A 487 7.49 20.73 -21.64
C ASP A 487 8.82 20.18 -21.10
N GLY A 488 9.77 19.94 -22.01
CA GLY A 488 11.13 19.47 -21.70
C GLY A 488 11.38 18.01 -22.06
N ASN A 489 12.47 17.44 -21.55
CA ASN A 489 12.72 16.00 -21.65
C ASN A 489 11.96 15.21 -20.58
N ASP A 490 11.95 13.88 -20.68
CA ASP A 490 11.11 13.04 -19.83
C ASP A 490 11.51 13.15 -18.35
N ASN A 491 12.80 13.21 -18.04
CA ASN A 491 13.30 13.35 -16.67
C ASN A 491 12.85 14.68 -16.03
N GLU A 492 12.94 15.78 -16.79
CA GLU A 492 12.50 17.10 -16.32
C GLU A 492 10.99 17.14 -16.01
N VAL A 493 10.18 16.44 -16.81
CA VAL A 493 8.73 16.33 -16.59
C VAL A 493 8.45 15.41 -15.39
N ALA A 494 9.17 14.30 -15.29
CA ALA A 494 9.05 13.33 -14.19
C ALA A 494 9.29 14.00 -12.83
N ASP A 495 10.36 14.78 -12.70
CA ASP A 495 10.70 15.48 -11.46
C ASP A 495 9.72 16.61 -11.12
N ARG A 496 9.20 17.28 -12.15
CA ARG A 496 8.23 18.37 -11.98
C ARG A 496 6.88 17.86 -11.51
N LEU A 497 6.40 16.77 -12.11
CA LEU A 497 5.08 16.20 -11.80
C LEU A 497 5.11 15.15 -10.69
N LEU A 498 6.30 14.67 -10.33
CA LEU A 498 6.55 13.58 -9.39
C LEU A 498 5.88 12.29 -9.87
N ILE A 499 6.28 11.85 -11.06
CA ILE A 499 5.83 10.61 -11.70
C ILE A 499 7.04 9.80 -12.17
N ASN A 500 6.84 8.53 -12.54
CA ASN A 500 7.93 7.71 -13.08
C ASN A 500 8.37 8.27 -14.44
N ALA A 501 9.69 8.39 -14.66
CA ALA A 501 10.23 8.87 -15.93
C ALA A 501 9.77 8.04 -17.13
N ASN A 502 9.62 6.72 -16.93
CA ASN A 502 9.15 5.80 -17.97
C ASN A 502 7.67 5.99 -18.33
N ASP A 503 6.88 6.66 -17.49
CA ASP A 503 5.44 6.89 -17.72
C ASP A 503 5.14 8.27 -18.35
N VAL A 504 6.15 9.15 -18.49
CA VAL A 504 5.96 10.52 -18.99
C VAL A 504 5.34 10.53 -20.39
N GLN A 505 5.79 9.64 -21.27
CA GLN A 505 5.27 9.57 -22.63
C GLN A 505 3.79 9.12 -22.63
N ALA A 506 3.43 8.16 -21.77
CA ALA A 506 2.04 7.73 -21.61
C ALA A 506 1.15 8.87 -21.09
N LEU A 507 1.64 9.68 -20.15
CA LEU A 507 0.93 10.86 -19.67
C LEU A 507 0.75 11.92 -20.76
N ARG A 508 1.77 12.18 -21.59
CA ARG A 508 1.68 13.11 -22.72
C ARG A 508 0.61 12.69 -23.73
N ASP A 509 0.60 11.41 -24.08
CA ASP A 509 -0.37 10.85 -25.01
C ASP A 509 -1.79 10.93 -24.43
N TYR A 510 -1.95 10.59 -23.15
CA TYR A 510 -3.21 10.72 -22.43
C TYR A 510 -3.70 12.18 -22.36
N PHE A 511 -2.82 13.13 -22.05
CA PHE A 511 -3.15 14.55 -22.00
C PHE A 511 -3.58 15.10 -23.36
N LYS A 512 -2.87 14.71 -24.41
CA LYS A 512 -3.22 15.11 -25.78
C LYS A 512 -4.58 14.56 -26.19
N ASP A 513 -4.87 13.30 -25.90
CA ASP A 513 -6.18 12.69 -26.17
C ASP A 513 -7.28 13.42 -25.40
N ALA A 514 -7.12 13.57 -24.09
CA ALA A 514 -8.10 14.20 -23.21
C ALA A 514 -8.42 15.67 -23.58
N THR A 515 -7.46 16.39 -24.17
CA THR A 515 -7.63 17.81 -24.54
C THR A 515 -8.05 18.02 -25.99
N THR A 516 -8.03 16.98 -26.83
CA THR A 516 -8.43 17.04 -28.23
C THR A 516 -9.91 16.76 -28.37
N VAL A 517 -10.66 17.72 -28.94
CA VAL A 517 -12.08 17.50 -29.27
C VAL A 517 -12.19 16.91 -30.67
N SER A 518 -12.52 15.63 -30.75
CA SER A 518 -12.50 14.84 -31.99
C SER A 518 -13.85 14.80 -32.74
N SER A 519 -14.96 15.07 -32.04
CA SER A 519 -16.31 15.02 -32.59
C SER A 519 -17.24 16.04 -31.93
N LYS A 520 -18.51 16.10 -32.37
CA LYS A 520 -19.53 16.97 -31.74
C LYS A 520 -20.01 16.48 -30.38
N ASP A 521 -19.85 15.18 -30.12
CA ASP A 521 -20.27 14.51 -28.90
C ASP A 521 -19.10 14.33 -27.91
N ASP A 522 -17.92 14.81 -28.31
CA ASP A 522 -16.70 14.84 -27.51
C ASP A 522 -16.52 16.24 -26.91
N GLU A 523 -15.93 16.33 -25.73
CA GLU A 523 -15.69 17.59 -25.05
C GLU A 523 -14.28 17.63 -24.45
N LYS A 524 -13.70 18.83 -24.39
CA LYS A 524 -12.38 19.02 -23.81
C LYS A 524 -12.42 18.60 -22.34
N LYS A 525 -11.38 17.88 -21.90
CA LYS A 525 -11.21 17.44 -20.50
C LYS A 525 -9.98 18.09 -19.88
N GLN A 526 -9.93 18.12 -18.56
CA GLN A 526 -8.74 18.45 -17.78
C GLN A 526 -8.16 17.17 -17.18
N VAL A 527 -6.85 16.98 -17.32
CA VAL A 527 -6.16 15.85 -16.69
C VAL A 527 -5.83 16.20 -15.24
N VAL A 528 -6.18 15.30 -14.35
CA VAL A 528 -5.97 15.40 -12.91
C VAL A 528 -4.94 14.37 -12.50
N LEU A 529 -3.93 14.78 -11.74
CA LEU A 529 -3.10 13.88 -10.92
C LEU A 529 -3.70 13.83 -9.52
N PHE A 530 -3.97 12.62 -9.04
CA PHE A 530 -4.45 12.34 -7.70
C PHE A 530 -3.45 11.46 -6.95
N ARG A 531 -2.76 12.07 -5.98
CA ARG A 531 -1.74 11.46 -5.14
C ARG A 531 -2.40 10.94 -3.87
N PHE A 532 -2.74 9.66 -3.88
CA PHE A 532 -3.58 9.06 -2.85
C PHE A 532 -2.79 8.40 -1.71
N ALA A 533 -1.50 8.11 -1.93
CA ALA A 533 -0.65 7.54 -0.89
C ALA A 533 0.80 8.03 -0.98
N THR A 534 1.35 8.38 0.18
CA THR A 534 2.79 8.49 0.42
C THR A 534 3.17 7.41 1.41
N THR A 535 4.01 6.46 0.99
CA THR A 535 4.41 5.29 1.77
C THR A 535 5.93 5.14 1.79
N ASP A 536 6.45 4.27 2.67
CA ASP A 536 7.87 3.93 2.64
C ASP A 536 8.12 2.83 1.61
N TYR A 537 9.02 3.12 0.68
CA TYR A 537 9.72 2.08 -0.04
C TYR A 537 11.04 1.81 0.68
N TYR A 538 11.34 0.54 0.92
CA TYR A 538 12.65 0.16 1.42
C TYR A 538 13.37 -0.73 0.43
N SER A 539 14.66 -0.48 0.23
CA SER A 539 15.56 -1.37 -0.49
C SER A 539 16.96 -1.27 0.09
N ALA A 540 17.58 -2.40 0.40
CA ALA A 540 18.96 -2.45 0.92
C ALA A 540 19.73 -3.65 0.37
N ALA A 541 21.02 -3.44 0.11
CA ALA A 541 21.92 -4.49 -0.30
C ALA A 541 22.03 -5.57 0.79
N VAL A 542 22.08 -6.83 0.37
CA VAL A 542 22.32 -7.98 1.25
C VAL A 542 23.46 -8.80 0.70
N ASP A 543 24.34 -9.27 1.57
CA ASP A 543 25.42 -10.16 1.19
C ASP A 543 24.89 -11.59 1.10
N ILE A 544 25.31 -12.31 0.06
CA ILE A 544 25.19 -13.76 0.00
C ILE A 544 26.38 -14.35 0.76
N MET A 545 26.09 -15.18 1.76
CA MET A 545 27.07 -15.63 2.75
C MET A 545 27.26 -17.14 2.72
N GLU A 546 28.52 -17.54 2.63
CA GLU A 546 28.96 -18.92 2.88
C GLU A 546 29.59 -18.96 4.28
N LEU A 547 28.87 -19.56 5.24
CA LEU A 547 29.31 -19.66 6.63
C LEU A 547 30.40 -20.73 6.76
N ARG A 548 31.49 -20.41 7.46
CA ARG A 548 32.71 -21.23 7.55
C ARG A 548 33.19 -21.33 8.98
N THR A 549 33.73 -22.49 9.34
CA THR A 549 34.13 -22.77 10.74
C THR A 549 35.53 -22.29 11.09
N ILE A 550 36.49 -22.40 10.16
CA ILE A 550 37.92 -22.15 10.42
C ILE A 550 38.41 -20.88 9.72
N LEU A 551 37.88 -20.62 8.53
CA LEU A 551 38.18 -19.42 7.76
C LEU A 551 37.09 -18.37 8.02
N PRO A 552 37.38 -17.08 7.85
CA PRO A 552 36.33 -16.07 7.81
C PRO A 552 35.25 -16.45 6.79
N ASP A 553 34.01 -16.14 7.14
CA ASP A 553 32.85 -16.30 6.26
C ASP A 553 33.11 -15.57 4.94
N LYS A 554 32.63 -16.16 3.84
CA LYS A 554 32.75 -15.52 2.53
C LYS A 554 31.49 -14.71 2.26
N HIS A 555 31.67 -13.43 2.02
CA HIS A 555 30.64 -12.50 1.60
C HIS A 555 30.72 -12.30 0.09
N THR A 556 29.58 -12.42 -0.58
CA THR A 556 29.41 -12.04 -1.98
C THR A 556 28.45 -10.86 -2.02
N SER A 557 29.01 -9.66 -2.08
CA SER A 557 28.28 -8.39 -2.10
C SER A 557 27.89 -7.99 -3.53
N GLY A 558 26.91 -7.10 -3.66
CA GLY A 558 26.52 -6.52 -4.95
C GLY A 558 25.66 -7.43 -5.84
N GLN A 559 25.33 -8.64 -5.39
CA GLN A 559 24.58 -9.62 -6.18
C GLN A 559 23.19 -9.97 -5.60
N ALA A 560 22.80 -9.33 -4.50
CA ALA A 560 21.45 -9.42 -3.96
C ALA A 560 21.05 -8.16 -3.20
N TYR A 561 19.76 -7.87 -3.19
CA TYR A 561 19.14 -6.89 -2.30
C TYR A 561 17.81 -7.42 -1.78
N ARG A 562 17.31 -6.78 -0.73
CA ARG A 562 15.95 -6.98 -0.22
C ARG A 562 15.17 -5.69 -0.31
N ALA A 563 13.89 -5.79 -0.59
CA ALA A 563 12.98 -4.65 -0.65
C ALA A 563 11.60 -4.98 -0.08
N TRP A 564 10.82 -3.95 0.24
CA TRP A 564 9.39 -4.07 0.50
C TRP A 564 8.67 -2.76 0.22
N GLU A 565 7.37 -2.86 -0.02
CA GLU A 565 6.51 -1.72 -0.36
C GLU A 565 5.06 -1.95 0.07
N SER A 566 4.26 -0.89 -0.01
CA SER A 566 2.80 -0.99 0.06
C SER A 566 2.22 -1.35 -1.31
N VAL A 567 1.16 -2.17 -1.32
CA VAL A 567 0.35 -2.51 -2.48
C VAL A 567 -1.12 -2.17 -2.23
N PHE A 568 -1.84 -1.84 -3.29
CA PHE A 568 -3.23 -1.39 -3.20
C PHE A 568 -4.11 -2.18 -4.17
N PHE A 569 -4.93 -3.09 -3.64
CA PHE A 569 -5.85 -3.89 -4.46
C PHE A 569 -7.23 -3.24 -4.56
N ASP A 570 -7.90 -3.46 -5.69
CA ASP A 570 -9.23 -2.91 -5.97
C ASP A 570 -9.31 -1.39 -5.68
N PHE A 571 -8.25 -0.63 -6.00
CA PHE A 571 -8.27 0.82 -5.91
C PHE A 571 -9.32 1.38 -6.86
N ASP A 572 -10.20 2.22 -6.32
CA ASP A 572 -11.22 2.87 -7.12
C ASP A 572 -11.67 4.25 -6.59
N ILE A 573 -12.05 5.13 -7.52
CA ILE A 573 -12.55 6.48 -7.25
C ILE A 573 -14.08 6.46 -7.22
N ILE A 574 -14.66 6.82 -6.08
CA ILE A 574 -16.10 6.74 -5.82
C ILE A 574 -16.80 8.07 -6.18
N GLN A 575 -16.18 9.22 -5.88
CA GLN A 575 -16.81 10.51 -6.12
C GLN A 575 -15.78 11.65 -6.21
N LEU A 576 -16.18 12.71 -6.92
CA LEU A 576 -15.48 13.98 -6.99
C LEU A 576 -16.32 15.07 -6.31
N THR A 577 -15.71 15.86 -5.44
CA THR A 577 -16.35 17.05 -4.85
C THR A 577 -15.77 18.32 -5.46
N PHE A 578 -16.61 19.13 -6.07
CA PHE A 578 -16.25 20.44 -6.61
C PHE A 578 -16.66 21.55 -5.65
N ASN A 579 -15.93 22.66 -5.66
CA ASN A 579 -16.20 23.84 -4.86
C ASN A 579 -16.30 25.09 -5.74
N ARG A 580 -17.46 25.74 -5.69
CA ARG A 580 -17.71 27.06 -6.27
C ARG A 580 -18.13 28.01 -5.19
N ASP A 581 -17.27 28.99 -4.91
CA ASP A 581 -17.57 30.08 -3.96
C ASP A 581 -18.06 29.59 -2.59
N GLY A 582 -17.54 28.46 -2.12
CA GLY A 582 -17.91 27.83 -0.84
C GLY A 582 -19.08 26.84 -0.92
N VAL A 583 -19.70 26.66 -2.09
CA VAL A 583 -20.73 25.64 -2.32
C VAL A 583 -20.08 24.37 -2.83
N TYR A 584 -20.22 23.28 -2.08
CA TYR A 584 -19.67 21.97 -2.40
C TYR A 584 -20.71 21.13 -3.14
N THR A 585 -20.34 20.61 -4.32
CA THR A 585 -21.18 19.69 -5.10
C THR A 585 -20.45 18.37 -5.27
N VAL A 586 -21.10 17.27 -4.88
CA VAL A 586 -20.58 15.91 -5.05
C VAL A 586 -21.14 15.32 -6.34
N ILE A 587 -20.26 14.79 -7.18
CA ILE A 587 -20.60 14.05 -8.39
C ILE A 587 -20.05 12.63 -8.25
N PRO A 588 -20.89 11.59 -8.35
CA PRO A 588 -20.41 10.21 -8.30
C PRO A 588 -19.60 9.86 -9.54
N VAL A 589 -18.70 8.89 -9.38
CA VAL A 589 -17.83 8.40 -10.43
C VAL A 589 -18.22 6.99 -10.85
N VAL A 590 -17.98 6.67 -12.11
CA VAL A 590 -17.96 5.31 -12.67
C VAL A 590 -16.55 5.04 -13.15
N SER A 591 -15.83 4.13 -12.50
CA SER A 591 -14.43 3.79 -12.70
C SER A 591 -14.24 2.31 -12.42
N SER A 592 -13.57 1.59 -13.33
CA SER A 592 -13.27 0.18 -13.06
C SER A 592 -12.12 0.09 -12.04
N PRO A 593 -12.23 -0.77 -11.02
CA PRO A 593 -11.22 -0.91 -9.98
C PRO A 593 -9.93 -1.50 -10.57
N MET A 594 -8.79 -1.07 -10.04
CA MET A 594 -7.48 -1.58 -10.45
C MET A 594 -6.64 -2.05 -9.28
N ASP A 595 -5.72 -2.98 -9.56
CA ASP A 595 -4.71 -3.38 -8.60
C ASP A 595 -3.42 -2.62 -8.91
N ILE A 596 -2.85 -2.01 -7.88
CA ILE A 596 -1.63 -1.21 -7.92
C ILE A 596 -0.56 -1.96 -7.15
N VAL A 597 0.41 -2.49 -7.91
CA VAL A 597 1.64 -3.12 -7.42
C VAL A 597 2.78 -2.49 -8.21
N ASN A 598 3.67 -1.76 -7.54
CA ASN A 598 4.73 -1.06 -8.25
C ASN A 598 5.90 -2.00 -8.55
N ALA A 599 6.81 -1.50 -9.38
CA ALA A 599 8.02 -2.22 -9.68
C ALA A 599 8.97 -2.16 -8.48
N ILE A 600 9.72 -3.22 -8.23
CA ILE A 600 10.80 -3.23 -7.23
C ILE A 600 12.06 -2.65 -7.87
N THR A 601 12.73 -1.74 -7.17
CA THR A 601 13.98 -1.14 -7.60
C THR A 601 15.13 -1.49 -6.65
N PRO A 602 16.37 -1.55 -7.16
CA PRO A 602 17.53 -1.70 -6.30
C PRO A 602 17.66 -0.57 -5.26
N PRO A 603 18.56 -0.73 -4.27
CA PRO A 603 18.89 0.31 -3.32
C PRO A 603 19.59 1.51 -3.98
N VAL A 604 19.40 2.70 -3.40
CA VAL A 604 20.11 3.94 -3.76
C VAL A 604 21.62 3.81 -3.59
N GLN A 605 22.05 2.97 -2.65
CA GLN A 605 23.46 2.65 -2.47
C GLN A 605 23.66 1.15 -2.59
N MET A 606 24.44 0.77 -3.60
CA MET A 606 24.92 -0.60 -3.76
C MET A 606 26.41 -0.66 -3.45
N PRO A 607 26.88 -1.72 -2.74
CA PRO A 607 28.30 -1.89 -2.47
C PRO A 607 29.06 -2.05 -3.78
N SER A 608 29.88 -1.07 -4.13
CA SER A 608 30.83 -1.15 -5.23
C SER A 608 32.19 -1.67 -4.74
N GLU A 609 32.99 -2.25 -5.63
CA GLU A 609 34.40 -2.45 -5.32
C GLU A 609 35.05 -1.08 -5.05
N TRP A 610 35.94 -1.01 -4.06
CA TRP A 610 36.68 0.22 -3.79
C TRP A 610 37.57 0.53 -4.99
N GLU A 611 37.41 1.72 -5.54
CA GLU A 611 38.29 2.21 -6.56
C GLU A 611 39.72 2.27 -6.01
N TRP A 612 40.70 1.93 -6.84
CA TRP A 612 42.11 1.84 -6.44
C TRP A 612 42.65 3.13 -5.80
N TRP A 613 42.09 4.29 -6.17
CA TRP A 613 42.45 5.58 -5.60
C TRP A 613 41.87 5.79 -4.19
N GLN A 614 40.70 5.23 -3.87
CA GLN A 614 40.11 5.26 -2.51
C GLN A 614 40.98 4.43 -1.56
N ILE A 615 41.45 3.26 -2.01
CA ILE A 615 42.41 2.42 -1.28
C ILE A 615 43.72 3.19 -1.05
N LEU A 616 44.25 3.84 -2.08
CA LEU A 616 45.48 4.64 -1.98
C LEU A 616 45.31 5.82 -0.99
N LEU A 617 44.18 6.51 -1.04
CA LEU A 617 43.87 7.63 -0.14
C LEU A 617 43.73 7.16 1.32
N ALA A 618 43.06 6.03 1.55
CA ALA A 618 42.97 5.40 2.87
C ALA A 618 44.36 5.09 3.45
N ILE A 619 45.26 4.52 2.64
CA ILE A 619 46.66 4.25 3.03
C ILE A 619 47.38 5.55 3.39
N VAL A 620 47.23 6.61 2.57
CA VAL A 620 47.85 7.92 2.83
C VAL A 620 47.33 8.53 4.14
N LEU A 621 46.03 8.47 4.40
CA LEU A 621 45.43 8.96 5.64
C LEU A 621 45.90 8.17 6.87
N ILE A 622 46.04 6.84 6.77
CA ILE A 622 46.62 6.01 7.83
C ILE A 622 48.08 6.41 8.11
N VAL A 623 48.89 6.63 7.08
CA VAL A 623 50.28 7.07 7.23
C VAL A 623 50.35 8.45 7.88
N LEU A 624 49.50 9.40 7.46
CA LEU A 624 49.38 10.73 8.07
C LEU A 624 48.95 10.64 9.54
N LEU A 625 47.94 9.82 9.84
CA LEU A 625 47.47 9.56 11.20
C LEU A 625 48.59 8.99 12.06
N ILE A 626 49.36 8.03 11.55
CA ILE A 626 50.53 7.48 12.24
C ILE A 626 51.57 8.58 12.49
N ILE A 627 51.89 9.43 11.51
CA ILE A 627 52.85 10.54 11.66
C ILE A 627 52.38 11.56 12.72
N ILE A 628 51.08 11.90 12.73
CA ILE A 628 50.48 12.83 13.70
C ILE A 628 50.45 12.21 15.10
N LEU A 629 50.11 10.92 15.21
CA LEU A 629 50.06 10.20 16.48
C LEU A 629 51.45 9.79 16.98
N PHE A 630 52.47 9.68 16.12
CA PHE A 630 53.84 9.27 16.48
C PHE A 630 54.47 10.12 17.60
N PRO A 631 54.40 11.47 17.60
CA PRO A 631 54.89 12.26 18.73
C PRO A 631 54.05 12.12 20.00
N ILE A 632 52.78 11.69 19.91
CA ILE A 632 51.84 11.55 21.04
C ILE A 632 51.90 10.13 21.64
N LEU A 633 52.21 9.12 20.82
CA LEU A 633 52.35 7.71 21.17
C LEU A 633 53.23 7.44 22.41
N PRO A 634 54.44 8.05 22.55
CA PRO A 634 55.25 7.85 23.75
C PRO A 634 54.61 8.42 25.02
N TYR A 635 53.75 9.43 24.91
CA TYR A 635 53.01 9.99 26.05
C TYR A 635 51.83 9.11 26.44
N ILE A 636 51.10 8.53 25.48
CA ILE A 636 50.02 7.56 25.72
C ILE A 636 50.59 6.29 26.39
N LEU A 637 51.71 5.76 25.87
CA LEU A 637 52.41 4.61 26.45
C LEU A 637 52.98 4.92 27.84
N LYS A 638 53.53 6.13 28.06
CA LYS A 638 53.94 6.57 29.41
C LYS A 638 52.76 6.66 30.36
N PHE A 639 51.60 7.12 29.90
CA PHE A 639 50.39 7.24 30.70
C PHE A 639 49.83 5.86 31.07
N LEU A 640 49.75 4.93 30.12
CA LEU A 640 49.36 3.53 30.35
C LEU A 640 50.34 2.82 31.30
N PHE A 641 51.65 3.00 31.10
CA PHE A 641 52.67 2.47 32.01
C PHE A 641 52.57 3.07 33.41
N TRP A 642 52.29 4.38 33.51
CA TRP A 642 52.04 5.05 34.79
C TRP A 642 50.78 4.50 35.50
N LEU A 643 49.72 4.21 34.73
CA LEU A 643 48.47 3.63 35.22
C LEU A 643 48.64 2.18 35.71
N ILE A 644 49.42 1.37 34.99
CA ILE A 644 49.77 0.00 35.39
C ILE A 644 50.71 0.00 36.61
N CYS A 645 51.59 1.00 36.72
CA CYS A 645 52.50 1.17 37.85
C CYS A 645 51.83 1.75 39.12
N LEU A 646 50.61 2.30 39.04
CA LEU A 646 49.89 2.89 40.17
C LEU A 646 49.71 1.92 41.35
N PRO A 647 49.24 0.66 41.18
CA PRO A 647 49.15 -0.30 42.28
C PRO A 647 50.52 -0.64 42.90
N PHE A 648 51.57 -0.78 42.09
CA PHE A 648 52.93 -1.04 42.59
C PHE A 648 53.51 0.16 43.35
N ARG A 649 53.19 1.39 42.92
CA ARG A 649 53.58 2.63 43.61
C ARG A 649 52.81 2.81 44.92
N ALA A 650 51.54 2.42 44.99
CA ALA A 650 50.76 2.40 46.22
C ALA A 650 51.31 1.38 47.23
N ILE A 651 51.69 0.17 46.77
CA ILE A 651 52.34 -0.86 47.60
C ILE A 651 53.72 -0.37 48.09
N ALA A 652 54.53 0.26 47.25
CA ALA A 652 55.83 0.82 47.65
C ALA A 652 55.70 1.96 48.69
N ALA A 653 54.65 2.78 48.61
CA ALA A 653 54.35 3.82 49.59
C ALA A 653 53.93 3.23 50.95
N LEU A 654 53.17 2.12 50.96
CA LEU A 654 52.84 1.37 52.18
C LEU A 654 54.07 0.80 52.87
N PHE A 655 55.02 0.21 52.12
CA PHE A 655 56.28 -0.29 52.68
C PHE A 655 57.18 0.83 53.23
N LYS A 656 57.29 1.99 52.56
CA LYS A 656 58.00 3.16 53.11
C LYS A 656 57.34 3.72 54.37
N GLY A 657 56.01 3.66 54.47
CA GLY A 657 55.27 4.03 55.68
C GLY A 657 55.56 3.11 56.88
N ILE A 658 55.71 1.81 56.62
CA ILE A 658 56.07 0.79 57.64
C ILE A 658 57.52 0.97 58.10
N ASP A 659 58.44 1.27 57.19
CA ASP A 659 59.87 1.40 57.51
C ASP A 659 60.17 2.68 58.32
N ASN A 660 59.45 3.79 58.03
CA ASN A 660 59.49 5.00 58.84
C ASN A 660 58.84 4.82 60.23
N ARG A 661 57.85 3.94 60.37
CA ARG A 661 57.30 3.53 61.69
C ARG A 661 58.28 2.65 62.47
N ARG A 662 59.05 1.78 61.81
CA ARG A 662 60.11 0.98 62.44
C ARG A 662 61.25 1.86 62.96
N LYS A 663 61.74 2.81 62.17
CA LYS A 663 62.80 3.75 62.60
C LYS A 663 62.37 4.61 63.81
N ARG A 664 61.10 4.99 63.92
CA ARG A 664 60.57 5.67 65.11
C ARG A 664 60.48 4.79 66.36
N LYS A 665 60.26 3.47 66.22
CA LYS A 665 60.25 2.52 67.35
C LYS A 665 61.66 2.14 67.85
N THR A 666 62.68 2.17 66.99
CA THR A 666 64.07 1.85 67.39
C THR A 666 64.71 2.96 68.24
N VAL A 667 64.30 4.23 68.07
CA VAL A 667 64.76 5.36 68.90
C VAL A 667 64.18 5.30 70.33
N THR A 668 63.00 4.68 70.52
CA THR A 668 62.34 4.58 71.85
C THR A 668 62.83 3.38 72.67
N LYS A 669 63.53 2.41 72.06
CA LYS A 669 63.96 1.15 72.73
C LYS A 669 65.47 1.08 73.03
N ALA A 670 66.26 2.06 72.63
CA ALA A 670 67.71 2.11 72.81
C ALA A 670 68.18 2.80 74.12
N GLN A 671 67.27 3.12 75.04
CA GLN A 671 67.59 3.80 76.32
C GLN A 671 67.56 2.89 77.56
N LYS A 672 67.57 1.56 77.39
CA LYS A 672 67.76 0.59 78.48
C LYS A 672 68.84 -0.44 78.08
N GLU A 673 70.07 -0.11 78.46
CA GLU A 673 71.19 -0.93 78.99
C GLU A 673 71.04 -2.48 79.10
N PRO A 674 72.15 -3.26 79.32
CA PRO A 674 73.43 -3.25 78.62
C PRO A 674 74.03 -4.68 78.38
N ALA A 675 74.93 -4.75 77.40
CA ALA A 675 76.23 -5.43 77.30
C ALA A 675 76.59 -6.82 77.95
N VAL A 676 77.44 -7.54 77.18
CA VAL A 676 78.52 -8.51 77.57
C VAL A 676 78.05 -9.99 77.66
N LYS A 677 78.65 -11.05 77.07
CA LYS A 677 80.04 -11.40 76.66
C LYS A 677 80.08 -12.58 75.65
N HIS A 678 81.18 -12.63 74.89
CA HIS A 678 81.76 -13.70 74.06
C HIS A 678 81.89 -15.09 74.71
N THR A 679 81.83 -16.17 73.90
CA THR A 679 82.92 -17.14 73.52
C THR A 679 82.34 -18.31 72.69
N GLN A 680 82.71 -18.51 71.42
CA GLN A 680 83.81 -19.34 70.87
C GLN A 680 83.56 -20.87 70.87
N LYS A 681 83.44 -21.41 69.63
CA LYS A 681 83.61 -22.78 69.08
C LYS A 681 84.88 -23.49 69.66
N PRO A 682 85.16 -24.81 69.49
CA PRO A 682 84.95 -25.66 68.29
C PRO A 682 84.69 -27.18 68.63
N PRO A 683 85.09 -28.18 67.82
CA PRO A 683 84.28 -28.87 66.80
C PRO A 683 84.20 -30.40 67.00
N ASP A 684 83.71 -31.08 65.96
CA ASP A 684 83.98 -32.48 65.54
C ASP A 684 82.79 -33.44 65.50
N ASP A 685 82.43 -33.73 64.25
CA ASP A 685 82.39 -35.05 63.63
C ASP A 685 81.14 -35.95 63.61
N VAL A 686 80.83 -36.28 62.34
CA VAL A 686 80.52 -37.60 61.77
C VAL A 686 79.05 -37.99 61.55
N ASP A 687 78.80 -38.19 60.25
CA ASP A 687 77.89 -39.08 59.53
C ASP A 687 76.38 -39.04 59.72
N GLY A 688 75.71 -39.06 58.57
CA GLY A 688 74.57 -39.94 58.40
C GLY A 688 73.46 -39.43 57.50
N LEU A 689 73.61 -39.74 56.20
CA LEU A 689 72.55 -40.17 55.27
C LEU A 689 71.35 -39.24 54.96
N GLU A 690 71.42 -38.77 53.71
CA GLU A 690 70.37 -38.73 52.68
C GLU A 690 68.95 -38.28 53.08
N VAL A 691 68.71 -36.97 52.84
CA VAL A 691 67.71 -36.46 51.87
C VAL A 691 68.35 -35.32 51.09
#